data_AF-A0A7J5UYF4-F1
#
_entry.id   AF-A0A7J5UYF4-F1
#
_cell.length_a   1.000
_cell.length_b   1.000
_cell.length_c   1.000
_cell.angle_alpha   90.00
_cell.angle_beta   90.00
_cell.angle_gamma   90.00
#
_symmetry.space_group_name_H-M   'P 1'
#
loop_
_entity.id
_entity.type
_entity.pdbx_description
1 polymer ?
#
loop_
_entity_poly.entity_id
_entity_poly.type
_entity_poly.pdbx_seq_one_letter_code
_entity_poly.pdbx_strand_id
1 'polypeptide(L)'
;MKIAETYTIQNRPGLSISILRNGSIRSIEAGPIRISMKAASVFSKSGTNIYLRKRAENVTFKALLGDESASQFFVIENKFIAKGIWEGVVYQCSLLLSEKSTSWEWQVELINTSSESYDMDIIYVQDVGLKPATESLINEYYVSQYLERLILEDNYYGSVVCCRQNTKESVGNPWLMVACQNGAHSASVDGIQFLGKTFRKTFHPEALTQLELGGELSGESSMVALQEKPFKLQSSESHASNFVTTYISNHSKATSIDDLAVLSNLWDEFDYNTELISNDQAIEEDPNLFSIATLLEVEDLSENELSSFFGQDHRHPEYNEGKLISFFSDKNNHIALRAKELLVDRPHGHIMQAWTGYEANENILSTTTWAYGVFNSHLTQGNTNFNIFLSICSSQFNHSPETGQRIFVEINGKWHLLGIPSAYEIGLNHCLWIYKTKDQYFQVRTWTSKSSPKVTMDFKVLKGDPARLIVSNQFDEGNGWTVKPEMERGDYISTPKAGSMIIEKFPKAQFRIQVNSESLFSIHGDEALYESKVSHGDHFFVVEALPTSEFSMSFIGEVCEASTSDTLQDNDNQFITDTNDAQRIWDELSLNLNLHSDQKDIAAIQEILPWFGMNAITHFLTPHGLEQFGGAAWGTRDVSQGPLDLLLIMEKYAEAKQTLRVIFSNQNPDGGWPQWWMFDSYRNIRAGDSHGDIYYWTIIALSNYIKVTGDTKILEEVLPYFHADGLDFAEQTSLSEHIDRLIQMIIDSFIPGTALVPFGGGDWNDSLQPVSHELAQRMISSWTVEMNYQAFEQYQVVYELIGNIQKSNELKKICEQIKSDFNKHLIKDGIVAGYGLVEKDGSISVLLHPTDTTTNIHYSLLPMDRGIISGIFTKEQATLHQDLVEKYLKGPDGARLMDKPLVYKGGIQTIFQRAESSTFFGREIGLMYIHEHIRYAECQAITGRAEAFIKALRQANPVAYNEIVSCGDIRQANCYYSSSDVAFKSRYDADKRYDEVKTGNLKLRGGWRVYSSGPGIYVGLIVTRMLGLRIEYNNILIDPVMPLEMNGLTASIDFLGNPLTMKYHINLETHHPKKIRVNGTEVQFKEEANAYRKGGAIIDKDRFISMLNPTENTMEIYL
;
A
#
# COMPACT_ATOMS: atom_id res chain seq x y z
N MET A 1 -21.68 -7.16 38.20
CA MET A 1 -20.24 -7.44 38.42
C MET A 1 -19.59 -7.35 37.06
N LYS A 2 -18.49 -6.63 36.89
CA LYS A 2 -17.75 -6.63 35.62
C LYS A 2 -17.11 -8.01 35.46
N ILE A 3 -17.53 -8.75 34.44
CA ILE A 3 -16.88 -10.01 34.04
C ILE A 3 -15.48 -9.62 33.52
N ALA A 4 -14.45 -10.41 33.82
CA ALA A 4 -13.12 -10.14 33.29
C ALA A 4 -13.10 -10.42 31.78
N GLU A 5 -12.85 -9.40 30.95
CA GLU A 5 -12.77 -9.53 29.48
C GLU A 5 -11.55 -10.33 29.02
N THR A 6 -10.48 -10.31 29.83
CA THR A 6 -9.23 -11.02 29.58
C THR A 6 -8.68 -11.67 30.84
N TYR A 7 -8.11 -12.85 30.65
CA TYR A 7 -7.32 -13.59 31.63
C TYR A 7 -5.85 -13.52 31.23
N THR A 8 -4.92 -13.50 32.19
CA THR A 8 -3.49 -13.48 31.90
C THR A 8 -2.78 -14.55 32.70
N ILE A 9 -1.93 -15.32 32.02
CA ILE A 9 -0.95 -16.21 32.64
C ILE A 9 0.46 -15.68 32.37
N GLN A 10 1.37 -15.80 33.33
CA GLN A 10 2.72 -15.24 33.23
C GLN A 10 3.74 -16.08 34.02
N ASN A 11 4.98 -16.18 33.54
CA ASN A 11 6.03 -16.90 34.25
C ASN A 11 7.10 -15.96 34.85
N ARG A 12 7.99 -16.52 35.67
CA ARG A 12 9.05 -15.72 36.34
C ARG A 12 10.04 -15.06 35.36
N PRO A 13 10.44 -15.72 34.26
CA PRO A 13 11.28 -15.10 33.22
C PRO A 13 10.65 -13.90 32.48
N GLY A 14 9.34 -13.64 32.65
CA GLY A 14 8.68 -12.45 32.12
C GLY A 14 7.94 -12.68 30.80
N LEU A 15 7.60 -13.92 30.45
CA LEU A 15 6.62 -14.25 29.43
C LEU A 15 5.21 -14.04 30.01
N SER A 16 4.35 -13.37 29.25
CA SER A 16 2.94 -13.13 29.57
C SER A 16 2.06 -13.50 28.38
N ILE A 17 1.01 -14.27 28.63
CA ILE A 17 0.02 -14.65 27.62
C ILE A 17 -1.35 -14.19 28.09
N SER A 18 -1.97 -13.32 27.31
CA SER A 18 -3.33 -12.85 27.54
C SER A 18 -4.32 -13.65 26.71
N ILE A 19 -5.42 -14.04 27.33
CA ILE A 19 -6.45 -14.95 26.82
C ILE A 19 -7.80 -14.25 26.90
N LEU A 20 -8.56 -14.32 25.81
CA LEU A 20 -9.92 -13.79 25.72
C LEU A 20 -10.91 -14.76 26.33
N ARG A 21 -12.08 -14.27 26.72
CA ARG A 21 -13.14 -15.10 27.32
C ARG A 21 -13.63 -16.26 26.42
N ASN A 22 -13.54 -16.10 25.10
CA ASN A 22 -13.89 -17.17 24.15
C ASN A 22 -12.75 -18.19 23.96
N GLY A 23 -11.74 -18.15 24.84
CA GLY A 23 -10.58 -19.05 24.81
C GLY A 23 -9.56 -18.77 23.71
N SER A 24 -9.73 -17.70 22.92
CA SER A 24 -8.73 -17.26 21.95
C SER A 24 -7.54 -16.60 22.64
N ILE A 25 -6.33 -16.75 22.11
CA ILE A 25 -5.17 -15.99 22.57
C ILE A 25 -5.30 -14.54 22.09
N ARG A 26 -5.27 -13.59 23.02
CA ARG A 26 -5.23 -12.15 22.73
C ARG A 26 -3.83 -11.75 22.27
N SER A 27 -2.82 -12.03 23.07
CA SER A 27 -1.44 -11.66 22.78
C SER A 27 -0.45 -12.51 23.57
N ILE A 28 0.76 -12.65 23.03
CA ILE A 28 1.90 -13.29 23.67
C ILE A 28 3.01 -12.24 23.73
N GLU A 29 3.52 -11.93 24.92
CA GLU A 29 4.49 -10.85 25.14
C GLU A 29 5.63 -11.30 26.06
N ALA A 30 6.84 -10.82 25.79
CA ALA A 30 8.03 -11.09 26.61
C ALA A 30 8.88 -9.80 26.73
N GLY A 31 8.86 -9.20 27.93
CA GLY A 31 9.44 -7.86 28.14
C GLY A 31 8.70 -6.79 27.33
N PRO A 32 9.38 -5.88 26.61
CA PRO A 32 8.73 -4.87 25.79
C PRO A 32 8.27 -5.38 24.42
N ILE A 33 8.47 -6.67 24.12
CA ILE A 33 8.22 -7.25 22.79
C ILE A 33 6.92 -8.07 22.80
N ARG A 34 6.06 -7.81 21.83
CA ARG A 34 4.96 -8.69 21.45
C ARG A 34 5.48 -9.75 20.47
N ILE A 35 5.31 -11.00 20.84
CA ILE A 35 5.69 -12.15 20.03
C ILE A 35 4.65 -12.41 18.94
N SER A 36 3.35 -12.35 19.28
CA SER A 36 2.28 -12.39 18.28
C SER A 36 2.33 -11.16 17.35
N MET A 37 1.69 -11.21 16.19
CA MET A 37 1.67 -10.08 15.26
C MET A 37 0.94 -8.90 15.87
N LYS A 38 -0.29 -9.12 16.34
CA LYS A 38 -1.10 -8.08 16.98
C LYS A 38 -1.95 -8.66 18.11
N ALA A 39 -2.60 -7.77 18.86
CA ALA A 39 -3.59 -8.20 19.83
C ALA A 39 -4.89 -8.62 19.11
N ALA A 40 -5.45 -9.77 19.47
CA ALA A 40 -6.76 -10.20 19.00
C ALA A 40 -7.90 -9.57 19.83
N SER A 41 -9.05 -9.39 19.21
CA SER A 41 -10.33 -9.07 19.85
C SER A 41 -11.21 -10.31 19.95
N VAL A 42 -12.28 -10.25 20.74
CA VAL A 42 -13.31 -11.31 20.80
C VAL A 42 -14.08 -11.49 19.48
N PHE A 43 -13.94 -10.56 18.54
CA PHE A 43 -14.56 -10.62 17.22
C PHE A 43 -13.60 -11.13 16.13
N SER A 44 -12.30 -10.92 16.33
CA SER A 44 -11.28 -11.26 15.35
C SER A 44 -11.02 -12.77 15.28
N LYS A 45 -10.59 -13.24 14.11
CA LYS A 45 -10.06 -14.59 13.92
C LYS A 45 -8.67 -14.67 14.54
N SER A 46 -8.49 -15.53 15.54
CA SER A 46 -7.25 -15.64 16.31
C SER A 46 -6.07 -16.06 15.43
N GLY A 47 -4.90 -15.45 15.68
CA GLY A 47 -3.62 -15.83 15.07
C GLY A 47 -3.01 -17.09 15.68
N THR A 48 -3.53 -17.57 16.81
CA THR A 48 -3.09 -18.80 17.48
C THR A 48 -4.23 -19.81 17.56
N ASN A 49 -4.00 -21.04 17.11
CA ASN A 49 -4.94 -22.14 17.35
C ASN A 49 -4.22 -23.49 17.30
N ILE A 50 -4.91 -24.52 17.78
CA ILE A 50 -4.54 -25.91 17.63
C ILE A 50 -5.70 -26.61 16.91
N TYR A 51 -5.39 -27.31 15.83
CA TYR A 51 -6.37 -28.04 15.04
C TYR A 51 -6.12 -29.53 15.14
N LEU A 52 -7.13 -30.27 15.60
CA LEU A 52 -7.17 -31.72 15.56
C LEU A 52 -7.78 -32.15 14.23
N ARG A 53 -7.15 -33.09 13.51
CA ARG A 53 -7.66 -33.56 12.22
C ARG A 53 -7.84 -35.06 12.17
N LYS A 54 -8.89 -35.50 11.47
CA LYS A 54 -9.07 -36.89 11.05
C LYS A 54 -8.65 -36.99 9.59
N ARG A 55 -7.62 -37.80 9.33
CA ARG A 55 -7.03 -38.04 8.00
C ARG A 55 -7.77 -39.18 7.31
N ALA A 56 -8.88 -38.85 6.64
CA ALA A 56 -9.61 -39.76 5.76
C ALA A 56 -9.47 -39.31 4.29
N GLU A 57 -10.20 -39.94 3.35
CA GLU A 57 -10.29 -39.45 1.96
C GLU A 57 -10.71 -37.96 1.90
N ASN A 58 -11.56 -37.54 2.83
CA ASN A 58 -11.85 -36.13 3.09
C ASN A 58 -11.35 -35.78 4.50
N VAL A 59 -10.35 -34.89 4.59
CA VAL A 59 -9.83 -34.43 5.88
C VAL A 59 -10.89 -33.57 6.57
N THR A 60 -11.27 -33.94 7.79
CA THR A 60 -12.07 -33.09 8.67
C THR A 60 -11.19 -32.58 9.80
N PHE A 61 -11.53 -31.41 10.34
CA PHE A 61 -10.74 -30.75 11.38
C PHE A 61 -11.63 -30.10 12.43
N LYS A 62 -11.05 -29.89 13.61
CA LYS A 62 -11.67 -29.20 14.74
C LYS A 62 -10.66 -28.26 15.38
N ALA A 63 -10.97 -26.98 15.44
CA ALA A 63 -10.26 -26.02 16.28
C ALA A 63 -10.43 -26.40 17.75
N LEU A 64 -9.39 -26.24 18.56
CA LEU A 64 -9.44 -26.49 20.01
C LEU A 64 -9.60 -25.20 20.82
N LEU A 65 -9.29 -24.05 20.23
CA LEU A 65 -9.42 -22.71 20.81
C LEU A 65 -10.45 -21.85 20.07
N GLY A 66 -10.95 -20.81 20.72
CA GLY A 66 -11.88 -19.83 20.13
C GLY A 66 -13.30 -20.37 19.99
N ASP A 67 -14.20 -19.51 19.48
CA ASP A 67 -15.63 -19.83 19.33
C ASP A 67 -15.89 -21.08 18.48
N GLU A 68 -15.06 -21.34 17.45
CA GLU A 68 -15.20 -22.50 16.56
C GLU A 68 -14.90 -23.85 17.27
N SER A 69 -14.25 -23.81 18.43
CA SER A 69 -13.92 -25.00 19.20
C SER A 69 -15.11 -25.57 19.98
N ALA A 70 -16.05 -24.74 20.43
CA ALA A 70 -17.06 -25.13 21.42
C ALA A 70 -16.45 -25.88 22.64
N SER A 71 -15.19 -25.57 22.98
CA SER A 71 -14.50 -26.11 24.15
C SER A 71 -15.00 -25.43 25.42
N GLN A 72 -14.83 -26.08 26.56
CA GLN A 72 -14.88 -25.41 27.86
C GLN A 72 -13.49 -24.91 28.24
N PHE A 73 -13.39 -23.64 28.63
CA PHE A 73 -12.12 -23.00 28.95
C PHE A 73 -11.94 -22.79 30.46
N PHE A 74 -10.71 -22.94 30.93
CA PHE A 74 -10.33 -22.79 32.33
C PHE A 74 -8.99 -22.06 32.44
N VAL A 75 -8.87 -21.18 33.44
CA VAL A 75 -7.58 -20.60 33.85
C VAL A 75 -7.38 -20.88 35.34
N ILE A 76 -6.44 -21.76 35.67
CA ILE A 76 -6.23 -22.28 37.02
C ILE A 76 -4.74 -22.31 37.30
N GLU A 77 -4.32 -21.75 38.44
CA GLU A 77 -2.93 -21.76 38.91
C GLU A 77 -1.91 -21.41 37.80
N ASN A 78 -2.22 -20.40 36.99
CA ASN A 78 -1.37 -19.91 35.90
C ASN A 78 -1.22 -20.87 34.69
N LYS A 79 -2.16 -21.81 34.52
CA LYS A 79 -2.33 -22.68 33.35
C LYS A 79 -3.64 -22.32 32.64
N PHE A 80 -3.65 -22.43 31.31
CA PHE A 80 -4.88 -22.33 30.52
C PHE A 80 -5.22 -23.69 29.91
N ILE A 81 -6.50 -24.07 29.97
CA ILE A 81 -6.95 -25.41 29.60
C ILE A 81 -8.26 -25.30 28.80
N ALA A 82 -8.31 -25.97 27.64
CA ALA A 82 -9.48 -26.13 26.80
C ALA A 82 -9.88 -27.61 26.73
N LYS A 83 -11.14 -27.93 27.04
CA LYS A 83 -11.67 -29.31 27.04
C LYS A 83 -12.86 -29.46 26.12
N GLY A 84 -12.95 -30.59 25.43
CA GLY A 84 -14.14 -30.88 24.65
C GLY A 84 -14.17 -32.31 24.12
N ILE A 85 -15.17 -32.58 23.30
CA ILE A 85 -15.37 -33.87 22.65
C ILE A 85 -15.68 -33.62 21.18
N TRP A 86 -14.97 -34.31 20.30
CA TRP A 86 -15.21 -34.25 18.86
C TRP A 86 -15.40 -35.67 18.30
N GLU A 87 -16.63 -36.00 17.91
CA GLU A 87 -16.98 -37.28 17.26
C GLU A 87 -16.37 -38.51 17.97
N GLY A 88 -16.54 -38.59 19.29
CA GLY A 88 -16.05 -39.69 20.12
C GLY A 88 -14.59 -39.60 20.56
N VAL A 89 -13.86 -38.54 20.19
CA VAL A 89 -12.52 -38.23 20.72
C VAL A 89 -12.64 -37.15 21.79
N VAL A 90 -12.35 -37.49 23.04
CA VAL A 90 -12.25 -36.53 24.14
C VAL A 90 -10.87 -35.88 24.07
N TYR A 91 -10.81 -34.55 24.17
CA TYR A 91 -9.55 -33.82 24.17
C TYR A 91 -9.41 -32.89 25.37
N GLN A 92 -8.16 -32.71 25.80
CA GLN A 92 -7.72 -31.66 26.71
C GLN A 92 -6.50 -30.98 26.10
N CYS A 93 -6.60 -29.68 25.85
CA CYS A 93 -5.50 -28.86 25.36
C CYS A 93 -5.06 -27.90 26.47
N SER A 94 -3.80 -27.98 26.90
CA SER A 94 -3.24 -27.24 28.01
C SER A 94 -2.08 -26.36 27.54
N LEU A 95 -2.09 -25.09 27.93
CA LEU A 95 -1.00 -24.15 27.75
C LEU A 95 -0.18 -24.05 29.03
N LEU A 96 1.07 -24.47 28.95
CA LEU A 96 2.04 -24.51 30.04
C LEU A 96 3.14 -23.49 29.81
N LEU A 97 3.58 -22.79 30.87
CA LEU A 97 4.71 -21.86 30.82
C LEU A 97 5.91 -22.48 31.53
N SER A 98 7.12 -22.29 30.98
CA SER A 98 8.35 -22.73 31.64
C SER A 98 8.66 -21.89 32.88
N GLU A 99 9.13 -22.52 33.96
CA GLU A 99 9.65 -21.79 35.13
C GLU A 99 11.10 -21.31 34.95
N LYS A 100 11.79 -21.76 33.90
CA LYS A 100 13.24 -21.54 33.69
C LYS A 100 13.54 -20.55 32.56
N SER A 101 12.68 -20.48 31.54
CA SER A 101 12.91 -19.68 30.33
C SER A 101 11.62 -18.99 29.85
N THR A 102 11.72 -18.15 28.83
CA THR A 102 10.58 -17.54 28.13
C THR A 102 10.01 -18.49 27.07
N SER A 103 9.75 -19.74 27.49
CA SER A 103 9.19 -20.79 26.64
C SER A 103 7.80 -21.20 27.13
N TRP A 104 6.95 -21.62 26.20
CA TRP A 104 5.63 -22.18 26.49
C TRP A 104 5.39 -23.43 25.67
N GLU A 105 4.46 -24.27 26.13
CA GLU A 105 4.11 -25.52 25.48
C GLU A 105 2.60 -25.68 25.41
N TRP A 106 2.12 -26.13 24.24
CA TRP A 106 0.78 -26.67 24.06
C TRP A 106 0.83 -28.18 24.16
N GLN A 107 0.24 -28.72 25.23
CA GLN A 107 0.02 -30.14 25.41
C GLN A 107 -1.41 -30.50 25.00
N VAL A 108 -1.57 -31.47 24.11
CA VAL A 108 -2.88 -31.99 23.68
C VAL A 108 -2.99 -33.46 24.05
N GLU A 109 -3.88 -33.78 24.96
CA GLU A 109 -4.21 -35.14 25.36
C GLU A 109 -5.51 -35.57 24.71
N LEU A 110 -5.50 -36.72 24.05
CA LEU A 110 -6.63 -37.30 23.33
C LEU A 110 -6.98 -38.66 23.92
N ILE A 111 -8.27 -38.95 24.01
CA ILE A 111 -8.77 -40.29 24.37
C ILE A 111 -9.88 -40.66 23.39
N ASN A 112 -9.71 -41.77 22.68
CA ASN A 112 -10.76 -42.27 21.80
C ASN A 112 -11.78 -43.10 22.58
N THR A 113 -12.98 -42.57 22.71
CA THR A 113 -14.11 -43.23 23.40
C THR A 113 -15.06 -43.94 22.44
N SER A 114 -14.81 -43.85 21.13
CA SER A 114 -15.56 -44.56 20.10
C SER A 114 -15.03 -45.96 19.86
N SER A 115 -15.82 -46.80 19.17
CA SER A 115 -15.40 -48.13 18.72
C SER A 115 -14.55 -48.13 17.45
N GLU A 116 -14.42 -46.99 16.77
CA GLU A 116 -13.68 -46.84 15.52
C GLU A 116 -12.22 -46.48 15.78
N SER A 117 -11.34 -46.78 14.82
CA SER A 117 -9.95 -46.31 14.84
C SER A 117 -9.82 -45.12 13.88
N TYR A 118 -9.13 -44.08 14.33
CA TYR A 118 -8.90 -42.88 13.53
C TYR A 118 -7.42 -42.75 13.15
N ASP A 119 -7.17 -42.32 11.92
CA ASP A 119 -5.87 -41.79 11.49
C ASP A 119 -5.94 -40.26 11.72
N MET A 120 -5.00 -39.71 12.46
CA MET A 120 -5.10 -38.35 12.99
C MET A 120 -3.75 -37.63 12.91
N ASP A 121 -3.82 -36.30 12.89
CA ASP A 121 -2.69 -35.44 13.21
C ASP A 121 -3.18 -34.17 13.93
N ILE A 122 -2.22 -33.39 14.41
CA ILE A 122 -2.48 -32.10 15.05
C ILE A 122 -1.65 -31.03 14.34
N ILE A 123 -2.26 -29.87 14.12
CA ILE A 123 -1.57 -28.68 13.61
C ILE A 123 -1.60 -27.59 14.68
N TYR A 124 -0.41 -27.10 15.06
CA TYR A 124 -0.25 -25.88 15.85
C TYR A 124 -0.04 -24.69 14.92
N VAL A 125 -0.72 -23.57 15.17
CA VAL A 125 -0.63 -22.32 14.39
C VAL A 125 -0.34 -21.15 15.31
N GLN A 126 0.54 -20.25 14.87
CA GLN A 126 0.95 -19.03 15.58
C GLN A 126 1.30 -17.91 14.60
N ASP A 127 0.63 -16.77 14.69
CA ASP A 127 1.08 -15.53 14.08
C ASP A 127 2.31 -14.97 14.82
N VAL A 128 3.26 -14.38 14.09
CA VAL A 128 4.53 -13.92 14.69
C VAL A 128 4.87 -12.50 14.24
N GLY A 129 5.03 -11.58 15.19
CA GLY A 129 5.42 -10.18 14.96
C GLY A 129 6.87 -9.88 15.38
N LEU A 130 7.24 -10.25 16.61
CA LEU A 130 8.53 -9.91 17.24
C LEU A 130 8.84 -8.41 17.20
N LYS A 131 7.87 -7.58 17.55
CA LYS A 131 7.97 -6.10 17.57
C LYS A 131 7.64 -5.53 18.94
N PRO A 132 8.03 -4.27 19.24
CA PRO A 132 7.63 -3.61 20.47
C PRO A 132 6.11 -3.66 20.65
N ALA A 133 5.66 -4.03 21.85
CA ALA A 133 4.25 -4.06 22.19
C ALA A 133 3.68 -2.64 22.13
N THR A 134 2.58 -2.49 21.40
CA THR A 134 1.85 -1.22 21.25
C THR A 134 0.36 -1.51 21.10
N GLU A 135 -0.47 -0.62 21.64
CA GLU A 135 -1.92 -0.64 21.40
C GLU A 135 -2.28 0.01 20.05
N SER A 136 -1.37 0.78 19.46
CA SER A 136 -1.58 1.34 18.12
C SER A 136 -1.52 0.25 17.05
N LEU A 137 -2.29 0.43 15.98
CA LEU A 137 -2.24 -0.45 14.82
C LEU A 137 -0.83 -0.45 14.21
N ILE A 138 -0.33 -1.65 13.92
CA ILE A 138 0.92 -1.85 13.19
C ILE A 138 0.61 -2.26 11.75
N ASN A 139 1.50 -1.96 10.81
CA ASN A 139 1.40 -2.49 9.45
C ASN A 139 1.95 -3.93 9.39
N GLU A 140 1.05 -4.92 9.42
CA GLU A 140 1.41 -6.33 9.49
C GLU A 140 2.19 -6.81 8.26
N TYR A 141 1.91 -6.25 7.08
CA TYR A 141 2.67 -6.53 5.86
C TYR A 141 4.12 -6.10 6.05
N TYR A 142 4.34 -4.86 6.48
CA TYR A 142 5.68 -4.30 6.65
C TYR A 142 6.48 -5.05 7.71
N VAL A 143 5.87 -5.43 8.84
CA VAL A 143 6.55 -6.24 9.86
C VAL A 143 7.00 -7.59 9.30
N SER A 144 6.14 -8.25 8.52
CA SER A 144 6.41 -9.56 7.92
C SER A 144 7.55 -9.52 6.89
N GLN A 145 7.76 -8.39 6.20
CA GLN A 145 8.82 -8.19 5.21
C GLN A 145 10.25 -8.24 5.78
N TYR A 146 10.41 -8.08 7.10
CA TYR A 146 11.70 -8.09 7.80
C TYR A 146 11.82 -9.22 8.84
N LEU A 147 10.82 -10.09 8.89
CA LEU A 147 10.84 -11.26 9.73
C LEU A 147 11.29 -12.47 8.90
N GLU A 148 12.50 -12.95 9.16
CA GLU A 148 13.00 -14.19 8.60
C GLU A 148 12.24 -15.35 9.21
N ARG A 149 11.82 -16.30 8.38
CA ARG A 149 11.06 -17.48 8.77
C ARG A 149 11.61 -18.66 7.99
N LEU A 150 12.30 -19.56 8.69
CA LEU A 150 12.99 -20.71 8.09
C LEU A 150 12.46 -22.01 8.69
N ILE A 151 12.41 -23.05 7.87
CA ILE A 151 12.14 -24.42 8.31
C ILE A 151 13.48 -25.17 8.32
N LEU A 152 13.93 -25.55 9.52
CA LEU A 152 15.08 -26.40 9.72
C LEU A 152 14.61 -27.85 9.92
N GLU A 153 15.43 -28.82 9.52
CA GLU A 153 15.12 -30.24 9.67
C GLU A 153 15.96 -30.86 10.78
N ASP A 154 15.30 -31.34 11.83
CA ASP A 154 15.89 -32.12 12.92
C ASP A 154 15.66 -33.62 12.71
N ASN A 155 16.66 -34.43 13.03
CA ASN A 155 16.60 -35.89 12.81
C ASN A 155 15.53 -36.60 13.66
N TYR A 156 15.17 -36.05 14.82
CA TYR A 156 14.20 -36.63 15.74
C TYR A 156 12.87 -35.88 15.67
N TYR A 157 12.92 -34.56 15.80
CA TYR A 157 11.74 -33.68 15.85
C TYR A 157 11.20 -33.28 14.47
N GLY A 158 11.84 -33.66 13.36
CA GLY A 158 11.38 -33.32 12.01
C GLY A 158 11.49 -31.82 11.72
N SER A 159 10.49 -31.25 11.05
CA SER A 159 10.48 -29.82 10.75
C SER A 159 10.42 -28.96 12.03
N VAL A 160 11.29 -27.96 12.11
CA VAL A 160 11.40 -26.99 13.21
C VAL A 160 11.40 -25.59 12.60
N VAL A 161 10.47 -24.75 13.03
CA VAL A 161 10.34 -23.39 12.47
C VAL A 161 11.08 -22.39 13.33
N CYS A 162 11.93 -21.58 12.72
CA CYS A 162 12.66 -20.50 13.38
C CYS A 162 12.28 -19.16 12.76
N CYS A 163 11.99 -18.16 13.60
CA CYS A 163 11.71 -16.79 13.17
C CYS A 163 12.71 -15.81 13.77
N ARG A 164 13.23 -14.87 12.97
CA ARG A 164 14.15 -13.82 13.42
C ARG A 164 13.71 -12.47 12.91
N GLN A 165 13.55 -11.49 13.81
CA GLN A 165 13.35 -10.11 13.39
C GLN A 165 14.69 -9.50 12.97
N ASN A 166 14.84 -9.21 11.67
CA ASN A 166 16.08 -8.68 11.12
C ASN A 166 16.25 -7.19 11.41
N THR A 167 15.15 -6.47 11.64
CA THR A 167 15.21 -5.12 12.20
C THR A 167 15.70 -5.19 13.64
N LYS A 168 16.67 -4.35 14.00
CA LYS A 168 17.14 -4.28 15.38
C LYS A 168 16.14 -3.51 16.24
N GLU A 169 15.56 -4.19 17.21
CA GLU A 169 14.68 -3.63 18.23
C GLU A 169 15.46 -3.18 19.48
N SER A 170 14.76 -2.59 20.45
CA SER A 170 15.34 -2.16 21.73
C SER A 170 16.03 -3.30 22.49
N VAL A 171 15.60 -4.54 22.28
CA VAL A 171 16.18 -5.76 22.88
C VAL A 171 17.29 -6.40 22.03
N GLY A 172 17.54 -5.93 20.81
CA GLY A 172 18.41 -6.59 19.83
C GLY A 172 17.63 -7.17 18.66
N ASN A 173 17.93 -8.39 18.23
CA ASN A 173 17.18 -9.09 17.20
C ASN A 173 16.33 -10.21 17.82
N PRO A 174 15.06 -9.95 18.21
CA PRO A 174 14.24 -10.97 18.83
C PRO A 174 14.04 -12.18 17.90
N TRP A 175 13.98 -13.36 18.50
CA TRP A 175 14.00 -14.65 17.81
C TRP A 175 13.07 -15.66 18.49
N LEU A 176 12.50 -16.55 17.68
CA LEU A 176 11.52 -17.55 18.07
C LEU A 176 11.86 -18.91 17.44
N MET A 177 11.63 -20.01 18.15
CA MET A 177 11.65 -21.36 17.58
C MET A 177 10.43 -22.16 18.04
N VAL A 178 9.83 -22.91 17.10
CA VAL A 178 8.64 -23.76 17.30
C VAL A 178 8.97 -25.21 16.89
N ALA A 179 8.69 -26.17 17.76
CA ALA A 179 8.95 -27.60 17.52
C ALA A 179 7.84 -28.50 18.09
N CYS A 180 7.76 -29.74 17.59
CA CYS A 180 6.84 -30.77 18.06
C CYS A 180 7.63 -31.94 18.66
N GLN A 181 7.31 -32.33 19.91
CA GLN A 181 8.03 -33.40 20.63
C GLN A 181 7.87 -34.76 19.95
N ASN A 182 6.67 -35.01 19.42
CA ASN A 182 6.28 -36.22 18.71
C ASN A 182 6.86 -36.25 17.28
N GLY A 183 7.51 -35.15 16.87
CA GLY A 183 8.06 -34.93 15.55
C GLY A 183 7.03 -34.33 14.60
N ALA A 184 7.46 -33.32 13.84
CA ALA A 184 6.65 -32.71 12.79
C ALA A 184 6.87 -33.40 11.44
N HIS A 185 5.79 -33.59 10.69
CA HIS A 185 5.81 -34.09 9.31
C HIS A 185 6.05 -32.96 8.30
N SER A 186 5.47 -31.79 8.54
CA SER A 186 5.63 -30.63 7.66
C SER A 186 5.33 -29.32 8.41
N ALA A 187 5.63 -28.19 7.76
CA ALA A 187 5.38 -26.85 8.29
C ALA A 187 4.99 -25.86 7.18
N SER A 188 4.38 -24.74 7.54
CA SER A 188 4.27 -23.55 6.68
C SER A 188 4.57 -22.28 7.47
N VAL A 189 5.06 -21.24 6.81
CA VAL A 189 5.51 -20.01 7.50
C VAL A 189 4.84 -18.72 7.03
N ASP A 190 3.89 -18.82 6.10
CA ASP A 190 3.15 -17.66 5.64
C ASP A 190 1.64 -17.91 5.57
N GLY A 191 0.86 -16.90 5.97
CA GLY A 191 -0.60 -16.95 5.96
C GLY A 191 -1.19 -17.11 4.57
N ILE A 192 -0.49 -16.73 3.50
CA ILE A 192 -0.94 -17.03 2.12
C ILE A 192 -0.99 -18.54 1.89
N GLN A 193 -0.07 -19.31 2.47
CA GLN A 193 -0.06 -20.77 2.35
C GLN A 193 -1.05 -21.42 3.31
N PHE A 194 -1.14 -20.90 4.54
CA PHE A 194 -1.97 -21.51 5.57
C PHE A 194 -3.47 -21.21 5.39
N LEU A 195 -3.81 -19.92 5.26
CA LEU A 195 -5.18 -19.45 5.15
C LEU A 195 -5.71 -19.61 3.74
N GLY A 196 -4.90 -19.22 2.74
CA GLY A 196 -5.26 -19.27 1.34
C GLY A 196 -6.24 -18.17 0.90
N LYS A 197 -6.50 -18.11 -0.41
CA LYS A 197 -7.30 -17.04 -1.03
C LYS A 197 -8.79 -17.17 -0.71
N THR A 198 -9.27 -18.39 -0.52
CA THR A 198 -10.68 -18.66 -0.18
C THR A 198 -11.03 -18.36 1.26
N PHE A 199 -10.06 -18.06 2.14
CA PHE A 199 -10.32 -17.69 3.53
C PHE A 199 -11.30 -16.51 3.64
N ARG A 200 -11.21 -15.52 2.74
CA ARG A 200 -12.16 -14.38 2.69
C ARG A 200 -13.61 -14.80 2.41
N LYS A 201 -13.82 -15.98 1.83
CA LYS A 201 -15.14 -16.57 1.53
C LYS A 201 -15.62 -17.52 2.63
N THR A 202 -14.71 -18.24 3.28
CA THR A 202 -15.06 -19.37 4.14
C THR A 202 -14.80 -19.11 5.61
N PHE A 203 -13.89 -18.20 5.95
CA PHE A 203 -13.21 -18.10 7.25
C PHE A 203 -12.54 -19.40 7.74
N HIS A 204 -12.31 -20.35 6.84
CA HIS A 204 -11.64 -21.61 7.13
C HIS A 204 -10.30 -21.66 6.39
N PRO A 205 -9.18 -21.93 7.09
CA PRO A 205 -7.87 -22.05 6.44
C PRO A 205 -7.80 -23.20 5.43
N GLU A 206 -7.35 -22.91 4.21
CA GLU A 206 -7.23 -23.91 3.12
C GLU A 206 -6.30 -25.08 3.49
N ALA A 207 -5.18 -24.78 4.16
CA ALA A 207 -4.17 -25.78 4.50
C ALA A 207 -4.69 -26.89 5.41
N LEU A 208 -5.75 -26.66 6.18
CA LEU A 208 -6.33 -27.67 7.07
C LEU A 208 -6.95 -28.85 6.31
N THR A 209 -7.29 -28.66 5.03
CA THR A 209 -7.81 -29.72 4.17
C THR A 209 -6.71 -30.49 3.42
N GLN A 210 -5.46 -30.02 3.48
CA GLN A 210 -4.33 -30.60 2.77
C GLN A 210 -3.60 -31.64 3.62
N LEU A 211 -3.02 -32.67 2.99
CA LEU A 211 -2.29 -33.71 3.71
C LEU A 211 -0.95 -33.23 4.29
N GLU A 212 -0.37 -32.19 3.70
CA GLU A 212 0.92 -31.57 4.05
C GLU A 212 0.81 -30.04 3.96
N LEU A 213 1.59 -29.33 4.77
CA LEU A 213 1.67 -27.87 4.79
C LEU A 213 2.63 -27.33 3.70
N GLY A 214 2.46 -26.05 3.35
CA GLY A 214 3.06 -25.43 2.16
C GLY A 214 4.58 -25.18 2.16
N GLY A 215 5.27 -25.33 3.30
CA GLY A 215 6.71 -25.08 3.43
C GLY A 215 7.07 -23.60 3.61
N GLU A 216 8.26 -23.22 3.13
CA GLU A 216 8.76 -21.84 3.22
C GLU A 216 8.12 -20.91 2.17
N LEU A 217 7.74 -19.71 2.59
CA LEU A 217 7.39 -18.58 1.73
C LEU A 217 7.79 -17.30 2.44
N SER A 218 8.57 -16.45 1.77
CA SER A 218 8.86 -15.11 2.27
C SER A 218 7.83 -14.12 1.72
N GLY A 219 6.60 -14.24 2.21
CA GLY A 219 5.47 -13.36 1.89
C GLY A 219 5.28 -12.27 2.94
N GLU A 220 4.10 -11.65 2.94
CA GLU A 220 3.76 -10.53 3.82
C GLU A 220 2.77 -10.90 4.93
N SER A 221 2.60 -12.20 5.22
CA SER A 221 1.72 -12.65 6.29
C SER A 221 2.45 -13.64 7.19
N SER A 222 3.11 -13.14 8.22
CA SER A 222 3.82 -13.99 9.17
C SER A 222 2.88 -14.85 10.02
N MET A 223 2.76 -16.13 9.63
CA MET A 223 1.98 -17.14 10.32
C MET A 223 2.67 -18.49 10.19
N VAL A 224 3.11 -19.02 11.33
CA VAL A 224 3.76 -20.32 11.44
C VAL A 224 2.71 -21.38 11.70
N ALA A 225 2.77 -22.49 10.98
CA ALA A 225 2.03 -23.70 11.27
C ALA A 225 2.95 -24.92 11.27
N LEU A 226 2.78 -25.81 12.23
CA LEU A 226 3.56 -27.03 12.39
C LEU A 226 2.61 -28.23 12.51
N GLN A 227 2.79 -29.23 11.63
CA GLN A 227 1.96 -30.43 11.57
C GLN A 227 2.69 -31.61 12.20
N GLU A 228 2.09 -32.24 13.21
CA GLU A 228 2.61 -33.47 13.82
C GLU A 228 2.69 -34.62 12.80
N LYS A 229 3.63 -35.55 13.00
CA LYS A 229 3.62 -36.85 12.33
C LYS A 229 2.27 -37.56 12.55
N PRO A 230 1.58 -37.98 11.47
CA PRO A 230 0.32 -38.69 11.60
C PRO A 230 0.42 -39.94 12.48
N PHE A 231 -0.61 -40.17 13.29
CA PHE A 231 -0.70 -41.29 14.21
C PHE A 231 -2.07 -41.97 14.12
N LYS A 232 -2.10 -43.25 14.49
CA LYS A 232 -3.36 -44.00 14.60
C LYS A 232 -3.82 -44.03 16.05
N LEU A 233 -5.05 -43.63 16.29
CA LEU A 233 -5.69 -43.68 17.60
C LEU A 233 -6.75 -44.80 17.61
N GLN A 234 -6.43 -45.93 18.24
CA GLN A 234 -7.34 -47.06 18.39
C GLN A 234 -8.46 -46.77 19.40
N SER A 235 -9.52 -47.58 19.40
CA SER A 235 -10.58 -47.52 20.41
C SER A 235 -9.99 -47.66 21.82
N SER A 236 -10.38 -46.77 22.74
CA SER A 236 -9.91 -46.71 24.13
C SER A 236 -8.42 -46.41 24.31
N GLU A 237 -7.73 -46.03 23.24
CA GLU A 237 -6.34 -45.57 23.31
C GLU A 237 -6.27 -44.07 23.63
N SER A 238 -5.17 -43.68 24.27
CA SER A 238 -4.83 -42.29 24.55
C SER A 238 -3.59 -41.89 23.76
N HIS A 239 -3.54 -40.63 23.32
CA HIS A 239 -2.36 -40.02 22.68
C HIS A 239 -2.08 -38.67 23.31
N ALA A 240 -0.82 -38.28 23.41
CA ALA A 240 -0.41 -36.98 23.90
C ALA A 240 0.57 -36.34 22.90
N SER A 241 0.31 -35.10 22.51
CA SER A 241 1.13 -34.32 21.60
C SER A 241 1.58 -33.03 22.27
N ASN A 242 2.88 -32.72 22.18
CA ASN A 242 3.44 -31.52 22.78
C ASN A 242 4.10 -30.62 21.72
N PHE A 243 3.68 -29.36 21.65
CA PHE A 243 4.26 -28.33 20.79
C PHE A 243 4.89 -27.25 21.65
N VAL A 244 6.21 -27.09 21.55
CA VAL A 244 6.94 -26.09 22.33
C VAL A 244 7.30 -24.90 21.46
N THR A 245 7.26 -23.72 22.07
CA THR A 245 7.82 -22.51 21.50
C THR A 245 8.77 -21.85 22.49
N THR A 246 9.92 -21.41 22.02
CA THR A 246 10.92 -20.70 22.83
C THR A 246 11.28 -19.36 22.21
N TYR A 247 11.41 -18.34 23.05
CA TYR A 247 11.78 -16.98 22.68
C TYR A 247 13.15 -16.60 23.22
N ILE A 248 13.95 -15.90 22.40
CA ILE A 248 15.23 -15.31 22.77
C ILE A 248 15.18 -13.83 22.38
N SER A 249 15.43 -12.95 23.35
CA SER A 249 15.33 -11.50 23.14
C SER A 249 16.36 -10.93 22.17
N ASN A 250 17.50 -11.57 21.99
CA ASN A 250 18.54 -11.15 21.06
C ASN A 250 19.31 -12.32 20.44
N HIS A 251 19.02 -12.63 19.18
CA HIS A 251 19.78 -13.54 18.34
C HIS A 251 20.61 -12.74 17.31
N SER A 252 21.81 -12.33 17.72
CA SER A 252 22.66 -11.44 16.92
C SER A 252 23.17 -12.06 15.61
N LYS A 253 23.22 -13.39 15.51
CA LYS A 253 23.62 -14.12 14.30
C LYS A 253 22.40 -14.44 13.42
N ALA A 254 22.65 -14.70 12.14
CA ALA A 254 21.68 -15.32 11.24
C ALA A 254 21.25 -16.69 11.79
N THR A 255 19.99 -17.07 11.55
CA THR A 255 19.49 -18.40 11.93
C THR A 255 20.18 -19.49 11.11
N SER A 256 20.52 -20.60 11.76
CA SER A 256 21.26 -21.71 11.17
C SER A 256 20.93 -23.05 11.82
N ILE A 257 21.44 -24.14 11.24
CA ILE A 257 21.24 -25.49 11.78
C ILE A 257 21.82 -25.66 13.19
N ASP A 258 22.82 -24.86 13.57
CA ASP A 258 23.39 -24.89 14.92
C ASP A 258 22.36 -24.50 16.00
N ASP A 259 21.32 -23.75 15.63
CA ASP A 259 20.29 -23.30 16.55
C ASP A 259 19.38 -24.45 17.00
N LEU A 260 19.35 -25.59 16.28
CA LEU A 260 18.63 -26.81 16.71
C LEU A 260 19.13 -27.34 18.06
N ALA A 261 20.35 -26.98 18.47
CA ALA A 261 20.88 -27.34 19.78
C ALA A 261 20.01 -26.80 20.94
N VAL A 262 19.23 -25.72 20.72
CA VAL A 262 18.31 -25.13 21.69
C VAL A 262 17.22 -26.12 22.15
N LEU A 263 16.86 -27.10 21.32
CA LEU A 263 15.84 -28.11 21.68
C LEU A 263 16.31 -29.05 22.82
N SER A 264 17.62 -29.11 23.07
CA SER A 264 18.19 -29.98 24.10
C SER A 264 17.70 -29.58 25.50
N ASN A 265 16.97 -30.48 26.17
CA ASN A 265 16.38 -30.30 27.50
C ASN A 265 15.21 -29.31 27.57
N LEU A 266 14.73 -28.76 26.45
CA LEU A 266 13.63 -27.79 26.45
C LEU A 266 12.33 -28.40 26.98
N TRP A 267 12.08 -29.68 26.69
CA TRP A 267 10.92 -30.44 27.17
C TRP A 267 10.93 -30.72 28.67
N ASP A 268 12.12 -30.70 29.31
CA ASP A 268 12.30 -30.94 30.75
C ASP A 268 12.04 -29.68 31.60
N GLU A 269 11.55 -28.60 30.97
CA GLU A 269 11.19 -27.36 31.65
C GLU A 269 9.73 -27.30 32.11
N PHE A 270 8.88 -28.20 31.61
CA PHE A 270 7.43 -28.18 31.83
C PHE A 270 7.00 -29.22 32.87
N ASP A 271 5.98 -28.86 33.65
CA ASP A 271 5.34 -29.76 34.62
C ASP A 271 4.01 -30.29 34.07
N TYR A 272 3.97 -31.60 33.83
CA TYR A 272 2.84 -32.33 33.28
C TYR A 272 1.86 -32.85 34.35
N ASN A 273 1.99 -32.43 35.60
CA ASN A 273 1.04 -32.83 36.64
C ASN A 273 -0.38 -32.37 36.30
N THR A 274 -1.29 -33.35 36.19
CA THR A 274 -2.71 -33.14 35.90
C THR A 274 -3.48 -32.82 37.18
N GLU A 275 -4.09 -31.64 37.23
CA GLU A 275 -4.97 -31.26 38.33
C GLU A 275 -6.43 -31.64 38.07
N LEU A 276 -7.15 -31.98 39.14
CA LEU A 276 -8.59 -32.21 39.09
C LEU A 276 -9.33 -30.87 39.03
N ILE A 277 -9.84 -30.54 37.86
CA ILE A 277 -10.57 -29.29 37.61
C ILE A 277 -12.06 -29.49 37.85
N SER A 278 -12.68 -28.60 38.64
CA SER A 278 -14.13 -28.57 38.79
C SER A 278 -14.77 -27.77 37.66
N ASN A 279 -15.92 -28.23 37.16
CA ASN A 279 -16.67 -27.52 36.11
C ASN A 279 -17.16 -26.13 36.56
N ASP A 280 -17.28 -25.89 37.87
CA ASP A 280 -17.69 -24.58 38.41
C ASP A 280 -16.66 -23.46 38.19
N GLN A 281 -15.47 -23.80 37.67
CA GLN A 281 -14.36 -22.87 37.37
C GLN A 281 -14.25 -22.53 35.88
N ALA A 282 -15.19 -22.97 35.05
CA ALA A 282 -15.19 -22.66 33.62
C ALA A 282 -15.36 -21.16 33.39
N ILE A 283 -14.70 -20.65 32.35
CA ILE A 283 -14.92 -19.28 31.86
C ILE A 283 -16.33 -19.20 31.30
N GLU A 284 -17.06 -18.16 31.70
CA GLU A 284 -18.41 -17.90 31.19
C GLU A 284 -18.30 -17.29 29.78
N GLU A 285 -18.93 -17.95 28.80
CA GLU A 285 -18.97 -17.52 27.41
C GLU A 285 -20.18 -16.63 27.15
N ASP A 286 -20.00 -15.64 26.28
CA ASP A 286 -21.08 -14.83 25.72
C ASP A 286 -20.77 -14.60 24.23
N PRO A 287 -21.28 -15.48 23.35
CA PRO A 287 -21.04 -15.40 21.92
C PRO A 287 -21.51 -14.08 21.32
N ASN A 288 -20.87 -13.68 20.24
CA ASN A 288 -21.19 -12.44 19.53
C ASN A 288 -21.60 -12.70 18.09
N LEU A 289 -22.23 -11.71 17.47
CA LEU A 289 -22.81 -11.84 16.14
C LEU A 289 -21.75 -12.16 15.07
N PHE A 290 -20.52 -11.67 15.21
CA PHE A 290 -19.43 -11.97 14.27
C PHE A 290 -18.91 -13.41 14.40
N SER A 291 -19.10 -14.06 15.54
CA SER A 291 -18.73 -15.47 15.73
C SER A 291 -19.85 -16.45 15.35
N ILE A 292 -21.12 -16.08 15.56
CA ILE A 292 -22.27 -16.96 15.28
C ILE A 292 -22.84 -16.81 13.86
N ALA A 293 -22.75 -15.61 13.25
CA ALA A 293 -23.29 -15.39 11.92
C ALA A 293 -22.42 -16.05 10.86
N THR A 294 -23.07 -16.66 9.87
CA THR A 294 -22.37 -17.20 8.70
C THR A 294 -22.18 -16.12 7.65
N LEU A 295 -21.18 -16.24 6.78
CA LEU A 295 -21.11 -15.38 5.60
C LEU A 295 -22.30 -15.69 4.67
N LEU A 296 -22.85 -14.65 4.03
CA LEU A 296 -23.93 -14.82 3.06
C LEU A 296 -23.42 -15.65 1.87
N GLU A 297 -24.08 -16.78 1.59
CA GLU A 297 -23.79 -17.56 0.39
C GLU A 297 -24.34 -16.87 -0.86
N VAL A 298 -23.46 -16.57 -1.80
CA VAL A 298 -23.79 -15.91 -3.07
C VAL A 298 -23.49 -16.76 -4.29
N GLU A 299 -24.32 -16.59 -5.32
CA GLU A 299 -24.18 -17.16 -6.65
C GLU A 299 -23.51 -16.18 -7.62
N ASP A 300 -22.89 -16.70 -8.67
CA ASP A 300 -22.35 -15.85 -9.74
C ASP A 300 -23.49 -15.28 -10.62
N LEU A 301 -23.28 -14.09 -11.19
CA LEU A 301 -24.20 -13.49 -12.15
C LEU A 301 -24.08 -14.17 -13.52
N SER A 302 -25.22 -14.38 -14.18
CA SER A 302 -25.28 -14.81 -15.59
C SER A 302 -24.96 -13.64 -16.53
N GLU A 303 -24.64 -13.92 -17.79
CA GLU A 303 -24.37 -12.88 -18.80
C GLU A 303 -25.54 -11.89 -18.94
N ASN A 304 -26.79 -12.37 -18.96
CA ASN A 304 -27.96 -11.49 -19.04
C ASN A 304 -28.11 -10.58 -17.80
N GLU A 305 -27.77 -11.09 -16.62
CA GLU A 305 -27.80 -10.29 -15.38
C GLU A 305 -26.67 -9.26 -15.39
N LEU A 306 -25.46 -9.65 -15.80
CA LEU A 306 -24.34 -8.73 -15.97
C LEU A 306 -24.71 -7.58 -16.90
N SER A 307 -25.29 -7.88 -18.06
CA SER A 307 -25.68 -6.82 -18.98
C SER A 307 -26.86 -5.99 -18.52
N SER A 308 -27.73 -6.54 -17.66
CA SER A 308 -28.82 -5.77 -17.05
C SER A 308 -28.32 -4.80 -15.98
N PHE A 309 -27.27 -5.16 -15.24
CA PHE A 309 -26.69 -4.31 -14.21
C PHE A 309 -25.67 -3.30 -14.76
N PHE A 310 -24.84 -3.71 -15.72
CA PHE A 310 -23.65 -2.96 -16.13
C PHE A 310 -23.60 -2.63 -17.64
N GLY A 311 -24.69 -2.88 -18.37
CA GLY A 311 -24.77 -2.64 -19.81
C GLY A 311 -24.09 -3.71 -20.67
N GLN A 312 -24.19 -3.57 -21.99
CA GLN A 312 -23.67 -4.56 -22.96
C GLN A 312 -22.22 -4.27 -23.42
N ASP A 313 -21.74 -3.04 -23.21
CA ASP A 313 -20.39 -2.62 -23.63
C ASP A 313 -19.36 -2.96 -22.55
N HIS A 314 -18.93 -4.23 -22.53
CA HIS A 314 -17.85 -4.68 -21.66
C HIS A 314 -16.50 -4.36 -22.32
N ARG A 315 -15.81 -3.33 -21.83
CA ARG A 315 -14.48 -2.94 -22.30
C ARG A 315 -13.39 -3.67 -21.53
N HIS A 316 -12.28 -3.97 -22.22
CA HIS A 316 -11.13 -4.70 -21.67
C HIS A 316 -11.48 -5.92 -20.80
N PRO A 317 -12.35 -6.83 -21.28
CA PRO A 317 -12.78 -7.98 -20.48
C PRO A 317 -11.60 -8.91 -20.17
N GLU A 318 -11.47 -9.29 -18.91
CA GLU A 318 -10.48 -10.27 -18.45
C GLU A 318 -11.13 -11.64 -18.26
N TYR A 319 -10.41 -12.69 -18.66
CA TYR A 319 -10.86 -14.06 -18.55
C TYR A 319 -9.85 -14.92 -17.79
N ASN A 320 -10.34 -15.84 -16.94
CA ASN A 320 -9.55 -16.92 -16.36
C ASN A 320 -10.21 -18.26 -16.72
N GLU A 321 -9.46 -19.16 -17.34
CA GLU A 321 -9.97 -20.46 -17.83
C GLU A 321 -11.26 -20.34 -18.65
N GLY A 322 -11.35 -19.29 -19.49
CA GLY A 322 -12.51 -19.01 -20.34
C GLY A 322 -13.70 -18.37 -19.63
N LYS A 323 -13.65 -18.13 -18.32
CA LYS A 323 -14.70 -17.43 -17.56
C LYS A 323 -14.35 -15.95 -17.43
N LEU A 324 -15.32 -15.08 -17.69
CA LEU A 324 -15.19 -13.64 -17.45
C LEU A 324 -14.96 -13.40 -15.95
N ILE A 325 -13.98 -12.57 -15.60
CA ILE A 325 -13.62 -12.27 -14.21
C ILE A 325 -13.65 -10.77 -13.90
N SER A 326 -13.44 -9.89 -14.88
CA SER A 326 -13.68 -8.45 -14.75
C SER A 326 -13.81 -7.78 -16.10
N PHE A 327 -14.31 -6.55 -16.10
CA PHE A 327 -14.37 -5.66 -17.27
C PHE A 327 -14.57 -4.22 -16.81
N PHE A 328 -14.46 -3.29 -17.74
CA PHE A 328 -14.87 -1.90 -17.58
C PHE A 328 -16.20 -1.65 -18.27
N SER A 329 -17.03 -0.77 -17.71
CA SER A 329 -18.32 -0.36 -18.28
C SER A 329 -18.60 1.13 -18.04
N ASP A 330 -19.75 1.61 -18.54
CA ASP A 330 -20.17 3.01 -18.48
C ASP A 330 -19.05 3.95 -18.93
N LYS A 331 -18.77 5.04 -18.19
CA LYS A 331 -17.68 5.96 -18.53
C LYS A 331 -16.31 5.42 -18.08
N ASN A 332 -16.16 5.03 -16.82
CA ASN A 332 -14.87 4.56 -16.27
C ASN A 332 -14.99 3.38 -15.27
N ASN A 333 -16.19 2.85 -15.04
CA ASN A 333 -16.43 1.94 -13.91
C ASN A 333 -15.72 0.60 -14.13
N HIS A 334 -15.11 0.05 -13.08
CA HIS A 334 -14.45 -1.26 -13.11
C HIS A 334 -15.26 -2.27 -12.31
N ILE A 335 -15.63 -3.36 -12.95
CA ILE A 335 -16.43 -4.44 -12.35
C ILE A 335 -15.50 -5.63 -12.10
N ALA A 336 -15.28 -5.94 -10.83
CA ALA A 336 -14.65 -7.18 -10.40
C ALA A 336 -15.72 -8.21 -10.04
N LEU A 337 -15.72 -9.34 -10.74
CA LEU A 337 -16.62 -10.45 -10.42
C LEU A 337 -16.07 -11.26 -9.25
N ARG A 338 -16.97 -11.96 -8.56
CA ARG A 338 -16.62 -12.85 -7.45
C ARG A 338 -15.43 -13.77 -7.74
N ALA A 339 -15.39 -14.33 -8.95
CA ALA A 339 -14.32 -15.20 -9.38
C ALA A 339 -12.94 -14.51 -9.35
N LYS A 340 -12.84 -13.23 -9.72
CA LYS A 340 -11.58 -12.47 -9.65
C LYS A 340 -11.13 -12.25 -8.22
N GLU A 341 -12.05 -11.88 -7.34
CA GLU A 341 -11.75 -11.62 -5.92
C GLU A 341 -11.19 -12.86 -5.20
N LEU A 342 -11.61 -14.06 -5.62
CA LEU A 342 -11.08 -15.33 -5.10
C LEU A 342 -9.73 -15.75 -5.72
N LEU A 343 -9.28 -15.07 -6.78
CA LEU A 343 -8.02 -15.38 -7.47
C LEU A 343 -6.87 -14.44 -7.07
N VAL A 344 -7.17 -13.25 -6.55
CA VAL A 344 -6.15 -12.27 -6.16
C VAL A 344 -5.62 -12.53 -4.74
N ASP A 345 -4.32 -12.34 -4.54
CA ASP A 345 -3.72 -12.32 -3.20
C ASP A 345 -4.17 -11.07 -2.43
N ARG A 346 -4.06 -9.91 -3.11
CA ARG A 346 -4.45 -8.60 -2.60
C ARG A 346 -5.91 -8.30 -3.00
N PRO A 347 -6.84 -8.17 -2.05
CA PRO A 347 -8.26 -8.06 -2.34
C PRO A 347 -8.62 -6.71 -2.95
N HIS A 348 -9.66 -6.65 -3.78
CA HIS A 348 -10.10 -5.40 -4.40
C HIS A 348 -10.56 -4.39 -3.33
N GLY A 349 -10.11 -3.16 -3.46
CA GLY A 349 -10.48 -2.06 -2.55
C GLY A 349 -10.39 -0.71 -3.22
N HIS A 350 -10.96 0.30 -2.57
CA HIS A 350 -11.01 1.67 -3.07
C HIS A 350 -10.91 2.70 -1.94
N ILE A 351 -10.26 3.83 -2.23
CA ILE A 351 -10.19 4.99 -1.34
C ILE A 351 -10.97 6.12 -2.00
N MET A 352 -11.96 6.66 -1.29
CA MET A 352 -12.84 7.71 -1.81
C MET A 352 -12.75 8.95 -0.95
N GLN A 353 -12.70 10.11 -1.59
CA GLN A 353 -12.61 11.42 -0.95
C GLN A 353 -13.90 12.22 -1.17
N ALA A 354 -14.40 12.86 -0.11
CA ALA A 354 -15.48 13.82 -0.10
C ALA A 354 -14.93 15.23 0.14
N TRP A 355 -15.61 16.25 -0.38
CA TRP A 355 -15.21 17.67 -0.25
C TRP A 355 -13.74 17.93 -0.67
N THR A 356 -13.30 17.27 -1.73
CA THR A 356 -11.93 17.36 -2.23
C THR A 356 -11.83 18.35 -3.38
N GLY A 357 -10.81 19.21 -3.33
CA GLY A 357 -10.41 20.11 -4.42
C GLY A 357 -9.01 19.75 -4.90
N TYR A 358 -8.18 20.76 -5.16
CA TYR A 358 -6.78 20.58 -5.59
C TYR A 358 -5.77 21.21 -4.61
N GLU A 359 -6.22 21.63 -3.42
CA GLU A 359 -5.39 22.21 -2.37
C GLU A 359 -5.47 21.38 -1.08
N ALA A 360 -4.38 21.42 -0.29
CA ALA A 360 -4.34 20.82 1.04
C ALA A 360 -5.41 21.43 1.95
N ASN A 361 -6.34 20.61 2.45
CA ASN A 361 -7.47 21.06 3.25
C ASN A 361 -7.87 20.00 4.28
N GLU A 362 -7.88 20.37 5.57
CA GLU A 362 -8.26 19.46 6.66
C GLU A 362 -9.77 19.13 6.67
N ASN A 363 -10.60 19.82 5.87
CA ASN A 363 -12.03 19.50 5.73
C ASN A 363 -12.30 18.28 4.84
N ILE A 364 -11.29 17.77 4.11
CA ILE A 364 -11.46 16.61 3.22
C ILE A 364 -11.82 15.39 4.07
N LEU A 365 -12.94 14.76 3.73
CA LEU A 365 -13.35 13.50 4.33
C LEU A 365 -12.88 12.35 3.43
N SER A 366 -12.45 11.23 4.01
CA SER A 366 -12.05 10.04 3.27
C SER A 366 -12.64 8.79 3.87
N THR A 367 -12.84 7.76 3.05
CA THR A 367 -13.16 6.40 3.49
C THR A 367 -12.53 5.36 2.56
N THR A 368 -12.26 4.18 3.11
CA THR A 368 -11.72 3.02 2.39
C THR A 368 -12.74 1.89 2.39
N THR A 369 -12.99 1.27 1.24
CA THR A 369 -13.93 0.15 1.07
C THR A 369 -13.25 -1.08 0.50
N TRP A 370 -13.84 -2.25 0.70
CA TRP A 370 -13.30 -3.52 0.21
C TRP A 370 -14.40 -4.43 -0.35
N ALA A 371 -14.04 -5.21 -1.36
CA ALA A 371 -14.96 -6.14 -2.02
C ALA A 371 -15.58 -7.14 -1.06
N TYR A 372 -14.84 -7.63 -0.06
CA TYR A 372 -15.30 -8.64 0.90
C TYR A 372 -16.23 -8.11 2.02
N GLY A 373 -17.09 -7.15 1.70
CA GLY A 373 -18.13 -6.66 2.61
C GLY A 373 -17.61 -5.73 3.71
N VAL A 374 -16.68 -4.82 3.36
CA VAL A 374 -16.33 -3.65 4.18
C VAL A 374 -16.85 -2.41 3.46
N PHE A 375 -17.92 -1.83 3.96
CA PHE A 375 -18.64 -0.77 3.24
C PHE A 375 -18.07 0.62 3.48
N ASN A 376 -17.48 0.84 4.65
CA ASN A 376 -16.71 2.03 5.04
C ASN A 376 -15.70 1.63 6.11
N SER A 377 -14.42 1.93 5.95
CA SER A 377 -13.37 1.75 6.96
C SER A 377 -12.39 2.89 6.87
N HIS A 378 -11.53 3.05 7.88
CA HIS A 378 -10.53 4.13 7.90
C HIS A 378 -11.16 5.48 7.53
N LEU A 379 -12.33 5.77 8.10
CA LEU A 379 -13.08 6.97 7.79
C LEU A 379 -12.45 8.13 8.55
N THR A 380 -11.93 9.13 7.87
CA THR A 380 -11.16 10.22 8.48
C THR A 380 -11.58 11.57 7.92
N GLN A 381 -11.41 12.64 8.70
CA GLN A 381 -11.46 14.01 8.17
C GLN A 381 -10.12 14.73 8.43
N GLY A 382 -9.48 15.20 7.36
CA GLY A 382 -8.12 15.73 7.43
C GLY A 382 -7.12 14.60 7.68
N ASN A 383 -6.39 14.68 8.80
CA ASN A 383 -5.28 13.78 9.11
C ASN A 383 -5.70 12.29 9.13
N THR A 384 -5.11 11.47 8.26
CA THR A 384 -5.49 10.06 8.11
C THR A 384 -4.95 9.12 9.19
N ASN A 385 -4.05 9.60 10.07
CA ASN A 385 -3.52 8.80 11.18
C ASN A 385 -4.16 9.17 12.53
N PHE A 386 -4.55 10.43 12.72
CA PHE A 386 -4.99 10.95 14.01
C PHE A 386 -6.49 11.28 14.06
N ASN A 387 -7.11 11.67 12.95
CA ASN A 387 -8.53 12.03 12.89
C ASN A 387 -9.40 10.86 12.41
N ILE A 388 -9.09 9.65 12.88
CA ILE A 388 -9.79 8.44 12.47
C ILE A 388 -11.10 8.30 13.25
N PHE A 389 -12.21 8.13 12.52
CA PHE A 389 -13.54 7.88 13.05
C PHE A 389 -13.88 6.39 13.07
N LEU A 390 -13.85 5.72 11.91
CA LEU A 390 -14.08 4.28 11.80
C LEU A 390 -12.76 3.52 11.74
N SER A 391 -12.73 2.35 12.37
CA SER A 391 -11.52 1.52 12.47
C SER A 391 -10.97 1.10 11.09
N ILE A 392 -9.67 0.80 11.05
CA ILE A 392 -8.94 0.44 9.83
C ILE A 392 -9.06 -1.07 9.57
N CYS A 393 -9.41 -1.45 8.35
CA CYS A 393 -9.28 -2.82 7.88
C CYS A 393 -7.87 -3.04 7.29
N SER A 394 -6.98 -3.69 8.05
CA SER A 394 -5.54 -3.81 7.71
C SER A 394 -5.15 -5.11 7.01
N SER A 395 -6.02 -6.11 6.94
CA SER A 395 -5.66 -7.48 6.54
C SER A 395 -6.28 -7.92 5.22
N GLN A 396 -5.45 -8.48 4.33
CA GLN A 396 -5.87 -9.07 3.06
C GLN A 396 -6.77 -10.30 3.21
N PHE A 397 -6.91 -10.85 4.42
CA PHE A 397 -7.73 -12.03 4.69
C PHE A 397 -9.04 -11.70 5.40
N ASN A 398 -9.30 -10.42 5.72
CA ASN A 398 -10.44 -10.03 6.55
C ASN A 398 -10.42 -10.69 7.96
N HIS A 399 -9.23 -10.79 8.58
CA HIS A 399 -9.06 -11.42 9.90
C HIS A 399 -9.82 -10.75 11.04
N SER A 400 -10.06 -9.45 10.95
CA SER A 400 -10.83 -8.67 11.91
C SER A 400 -12.15 -8.27 11.24
N PRO A 401 -13.13 -9.19 11.15
CA PRO A 401 -14.38 -8.98 10.42
C PRO A 401 -15.23 -7.86 11.01
N GLU A 402 -14.95 -7.42 12.24
CA GLU A 402 -15.63 -6.33 12.94
C GLU A 402 -15.25 -4.93 12.44
N THR A 403 -14.13 -4.81 11.71
CA THR A 403 -13.57 -3.52 11.31
C THR A 403 -14.48 -2.70 10.38
N GLY A 404 -14.52 -1.39 10.62
CA GLY A 404 -15.29 -0.43 9.82
C GLY A 404 -16.80 -0.60 9.96
N GLN A 405 -17.50 -0.45 8.83
CA GLN A 405 -18.94 -0.62 8.69
C GLN A 405 -19.26 -1.95 8.02
N ARG A 406 -20.10 -2.76 8.68
CA ARG A 406 -20.53 -4.08 8.25
C ARG A 406 -22.05 -4.19 8.29
N ILE A 407 -22.59 -5.09 7.47
CA ILE A 407 -24.04 -5.32 7.36
C ILE A 407 -24.31 -6.81 7.54
N PHE A 408 -25.22 -7.13 8.45
CA PHE A 408 -25.83 -8.42 8.58
C PHE A 408 -27.26 -8.37 8.05
N VAL A 409 -27.65 -9.41 7.32
CA VAL A 409 -29.01 -9.60 6.82
C VAL A 409 -29.63 -10.84 7.47
N GLU A 410 -30.89 -10.75 7.87
CA GLU A 410 -31.62 -11.91 8.36
C GLU A 410 -32.33 -12.62 7.19
N ILE A 411 -32.01 -13.89 6.97
CA ILE A 411 -32.66 -14.74 5.97
C ILE A 411 -33.10 -16.02 6.65
N ASN A 412 -34.38 -16.40 6.49
CA ASN A 412 -34.94 -17.61 7.09
C ASN A 412 -34.70 -17.71 8.62
N GLY A 413 -34.72 -16.58 9.32
CA GLY A 413 -34.50 -16.50 10.78
C GLY A 413 -33.05 -16.68 11.23
N LYS A 414 -32.07 -16.55 10.32
CA LYS A 414 -30.63 -16.60 10.62
C LYS A 414 -29.94 -15.34 10.14
N TRP A 415 -29.01 -14.85 10.93
CA TRP A 415 -28.15 -13.73 10.55
C TRP A 415 -27.00 -14.18 9.66
N HIS A 416 -26.80 -13.44 8.57
CA HIS A 416 -25.71 -13.62 7.63
C HIS A 416 -24.92 -12.33 7.49
N LEU A 417 -23.60 -12.39 7.66
CA LEU A 417 -22.70 -11.27 7.38
C LEU A 417 -22.50 -11.16 5.86
N LEU A 418 -22.69 -9.95 5.30
CA LEU A 418 -22.36 -9.71 3.89
C LEU A 418 -20.84 -9.75 3.70
N GLY A 419 -20.37 -10.67 2.85
CA GLY A 419 -18.96 -10.90 2.52
C GLY A 419 -18.62 -10.55 1.08
N ILE A 420 -17.98 -11.46 0.35
CA ILE A 420 -17.67 -11.27 -1.08
C ILE A 420 -18.99 -11.28 -1.91
N PRO A 421 -19.28 -10.25 -2.72
CA PRO A 421 -20.49 -10.16 -3.54
C PRO A 421 -20.36 -11.00 -4.81
N SER A 422 -21.45 -11.11 -5.57
CA SER A 422 -21.47 -11.67 -6.92
C SER A 422 -20.71 -10.77 -7.90
N ALA A 423 -20.85 -9.45 -7.75
CA ALA A 423 -20.09 -8.43 -8.47
C ALA A 423 -19.80 -7.23 -7.57
N TYR A 424 -18.61 -6.66 -7.73
CA TYR A 424 -18.14 -5.45 -7.06
C TYR A 424 -17.76 -4.42 -8.12
N GLU A 425 -18.53 -3.34 -8.19
CA GLU A 425 -18.31 -2.21 -9.08
C GLU A 425 -17.59 -1.09 -8.34
N ILE A 426 -16.58 -0.52 -8.97
CA ILE A 426 -15.79 0.59 -8.47
C ILE A 426 -15.91 1.74 -9.48
N GLY A 427 -16.36 2.90 -9.04
CA GLY A 427 -16.30 4.17 -9.78
C GLY A 427 -15.41 5.19 -9.09
N LEU A 428 -15.32 6.41 -9.63
CA LEU A 428 -14.37 7.43 -9.14
C LEU A 428 -14.58 7.83 -7.68
N ASN A 429 -15.84 7.94 -7.24
CA ASN A 429 -16.23 8.31 -5.88
C ASN A 429 -17.29 7.38 -5.27
N HIS A 430 -17.45 6.17 -5.83
CA HIS A 430 -18.43 5.22 -5.33
C HIS A 430 -17.96 3.77 -5.48
N CYS A 431 -18.61 2.90 -4.71
CA CYS A 431 -18.52 1.46 -4.80
C CYS A 431 -19.91 0.85 -4.70
N LEU A 432 -20.15 -0.23 -5.43
CA LEU A 432 -21.42 -0.94 -5.45
C LEU A 432 -21.19 -2.45 -5.35
N TRP A 433 -21.95 -3.11 -4.48
CA TRP A 433 -21.90 -4.55 -4.26
C TRP A 433 -23.25 -5.17 -4.65
N ILE A 434 -23.24 -6.16 -5.55
CA ILE A 434 -24.43 -6.96 -5.87
C ILE A 434 -24.29 -8.34 -5.24
N TYR A 435 -25.22 -8.68 -4.34
CA TYR A 435 -25.32 -10.00 -3.73
C TYR A 435 -26.50 -10.75 -4.34
N LYS A 436 -26.22 -11.78 -5.14
CA LYS A 436 -27.24 -12.71 -5.64
C LYS A 436 -27.27 -13.96 -4.77
N THR A 437 -28.44 -14.26 -4.25
CA THR A 437 -28.76 -15.57 -3.64
C THR A 437 -29.77 -16.29 -4.53
N LYS A 438 -30.15 -17.52 -4.16
CA LYS A 438 -31.16 -18.29 -4.88
C LYS A 438 -32.50 -17.55 -5.02
N ASP A 439 -32.93 -16.86 -3.96
CA ASP A 439 -34.27 -16.27 -3.86
C ASP A 439 -34.26 -14.73 -3.81
N GLN A 440 -33.12 -14.10 -3.51
CA GLN A 440 -33.02 -12.66 -3.24
C GLN A 440 -31.79 -11.99 -3.88
N TYR A 441 -31.93 -10.70 -4.17
CA TYR A 441 -30.88 -9.81 -4.68
C TYR A 441 -30.77 -8.62 -3.76
N PHE A 442 -29.56 -8.36 -3.26
CA PHE A 442 -29.25 -7.16 -2.51
C PHE A 442 -28.26 -6.30 -3.26
N GLN A 443 -28.41 -5.00 -3.12
CA GLN A 443 -27.44 -4.00 -3.51
C GLN A 443 -26.99 -3.23 -2.28
N VAL A 444 -25.71 -2.98 -2.18
CA VAL A 444 -25.16 -1.97 -1.27
C VAL A 444 -24.40 -0.95 -2.12
N ARG A 445 -24.53 0.34 -1.83
CA ARG A 445 -23.66 1.37 -2.41
C ARG A 445 -23.03 2.18 -1.30
N THR A 446 -21.79 2.60 -1.53
CA THR A 446 -21.14 3.65 -0.77
C THR A 446 -20.65 4.70 -1.75
N TRP A 447 -20.91 5.98 -1.48
CA TRP A 447 -20.39 7.08 -2.30
C TRP A 447 -20.05 8.30 -1.46
N THR A 448 -19.22 9.19 -2.02
CA THR A 448 -18.81 10.44 -1.38
C THR A 448 -19.32 11.66 -2.11
N SER A 449 -19.77 12.66 -1.35
CA SER A 449 -20.21 13.93 -1.92
C SER A 449 -19.03 14.83 -2.22
N LYS A 450 -19.05 15.50 -3.37
CA LYS A 450 -18.04 16.49 -3.72
C LYS A 450 -18.37 17.88 -3.18
N SER A 451 -19.64 18.13 -2.84
CA SER A 451 -20.15 19.40 -2.33
C SER A 451 -20.38 19.43 -0.82
N SER A 452 -20.00 18.39 -0.08
CA SER A 452 -19.98 18.38 1.38
C SER A 452 -19.04 17.29 1.91
N PRO A 453 -18.52 17.40 3.15
CA PRO A 453 -17.70 16.36 3.76
C PRO A 453 -18.58 15.19 4.23
N LYS A 454 -19.23 14.51 3.28
CA LYS A 454 -20.25 13.49 3.52
C LYS A 454 -19.94 12.20 2.75
N VAL A 455 -20.01 11.08 3.47
CA VAL A 455 -20.00 9.72 2.93
C VAL A 455 -21.38 9.11 3.20
N THR A 456 -22.01 8.54 2.17
CA THR A 456 -23.32 7.90 2.29
C THR A 456 -23.21 6.43 1.91
N MET A 457 -23.90 5.57 2.68
CA MET A 457 -24.10 4.16 2.37
C MET A 457 -25.59 3.87 2.30
N ASP A 458 -26.01 3.11 1.29
CA ASP A 458 -27.36 2.57 1.21
C ASP A 458 -27.39 1.06 0.94
N PHE A 459 -28.48 0.43 1.35
CA PHE A 459 -28.82 -0.97 1.13
C PHE A 459 -30.19 -1.05 0.45
N LYS A 460 -30.32 -1.87 -0.59
CA LYS A 460 -31.57 -2.12 -1.30
C LYS A 460 -31.82 -3.61 -1.53
N VAL A 461 -33.07 -4.04 -1.35
CA VAL A 461 -33.57 -5.32 -1.85
C VAL A 461 -34.05 -5.12 -3.29
N LEU A 462 -33.25 -5.56 -4.26
CA LEU A 462 -33.59 -5.44 -5.68
C LEU A 462 -34.62 -6.49 -6.12
N LYS A 463 -34.61 -7.65 -5.46
CA LYS A 463 -35.54 -8.75 -5.68
C LYS A 463 -35.63 -9.58 -4.40
N GLY A 464 -36.84 -9.99 -4.03
CA GLY A 464 -37.10 -10.75 -2.81
C GLY A 464 -37.92 -9.97 -1.80
N ASP A 465 -38.04 -10.51 -0.59
CA ASP A 465 -38.79 -9.90 0.49
C ASP A 465 -37.94 -8.86 1.24
N PRO A 466 -38.56 -7.83 1.87
CA PRO A 466 -37.87 -6.92 2.79
C PRO A 466 -37.06 -7.67 3.85
N ALA A 467 -35.83 -7.22 4.11
CA ALA A 467 -34.89 -7.89 5.02
C ALA A 467 -34.71 -7.11 6.33
N ARG A 468 -34.54 -7.82 7.44
CA ARG A 468 -34.03 -7.20 8.69
C ARG A 468 -32.53 -7.01 8.58
N LEU A 469 -32.05 -5.90 9.12
CA LEU A 469 -30.64 -5.51 9.02
C LEU A 469 -30.06 -5.22 10.40
N ILE A 470 -28.81 -5.62 10.59
CA ILE A 470 -27.93 -5.05 11.61
C ILE A 470 -26.77 -4.38 10.88
N VAL A 471 -26.62 -3.07 11.05
CA VAL A 471 -25.49 -2.30 10.52
C VAL A 471 -24.59 -1.92 11.68
N SER A 472 -23.42 -2.56 11.76
CA SER A 472 -22.43 -2.29 12.82
C SER A 472 -21.37 -1.33 12.30
N ASN A 473 -21.03 -0.33 13.11
CA ASN A 473 -19.97 0.64 12.80
C ASN A 473 -18.98 0.63 13.96
N GLN A 474 -17.79 0.06 13.73
CA GLN A 474 -16.74 0.02 14.74
C GLN A 474 -15.94 1.32 14.69
N PHE A 475 -15.87 2.00 15.83
CA PHE A 475 -15.07 3.21 15.97
C PHE A 475 -13.59 2.89 16.15
N ASP A 476 -12.75 3.87 15.81
CA ASP A 476 -11.34 3.86 16.17
C ASP A 476 -11.18 3.87 17.70
N GLU A 477 -10.39 2.93 18.21
CA GLU A 477 -10.12 2.79 19.65
C GLU A 477 -9.24 3.94 20.17
N GLY A 478 -8.32 4.44 19.34
CA GLY A 478 -7.35 5.48 19.72
C GLY A 478 -8.01 6.80 20.12
N ASN A 479 -9.10 7.16 19.45
CA ASN A 479 -9.85 8.39 19.71
C ASN A 479 -10.99 8.24 20.72
N GLY A 480 -11.42 7.01 21.05
CA GLY A 480 -12.39 6.74 22.11
C GLY A 480 -13.73 7.48 21.94
N TRP A 481 -14.30 7.41 20.73
CA TRP A 481 -15.52 8.12 20.34
C TRP A 481 -16.74 7.77 21.21
N THR A 482 -17.57 8.78 21.50
CA THR A 482 -18.83 8.62 22.25
C THR A 482 -19.97 9.27 21.50
N VAL A 483 -21.07 8.54 21.32
CA VAL A 483 -22.24 8.98 20.54
C VAL A 483 -23.37 9.49 21.45
N LYS A 484 -24.05 10.55 21.02
CA LYS A 484 -25.25 11.10 21.64
C LYS A 484 -26.33 11.37 20.58
N PRO A 485 -27.62 11.10 20.87
CA PRO A 485 -28.70 11.49 19.98
C PRO A 485 -28.94 13.00 20.02
N GLU A 486 -29.34 13.56 18.88
CA GLU A 486 -29.84 14.93 18.76
C GLU A 486 -31.37 15.00 18.93
N MET A 487 -31.93 16.22 18.89
CA MET A 487 -33.39 16.42 18.97
C MET A 487 -34.13 15.84 17.75
N GLU A 488 -33.49 15.85 16.57
CA GLU A 488 -34.05 15.30 15.34
C GLU A 488 -33.83 13.79 15.28
N ARG A 489 -34.90 13.03 14.99
CA ARG A 489 -34.84 11.57 14.91
C ARG A 489 -33.96 11.16 13.73
N GLY A 490 -32.92 10.37 14.01
CA GLY A 490 -31.98 9.90 12.99
C GLY A 490 -30.63 10.62 13.01
N ASP A 491 -30.52 11.73 13.75
CA ASP A 491 -29.28 12.49 13.88
C ASP A 491 -28.56 12.17 15.19
N TYR A 492 -27.27 11.88 15.07
CA TYR A 492 -26.39 11.55 16.19
C TYR A 492 -25.07 12.29 16.06
N ILE A 493 -24.55 12.77 17.19
CA ILE A 493 -23.23 13.41 17.26
C ILE A 493 -22.29 12.49 18.01
N SER A 494 -21.14 12.23 17.40
CA SER A 494 -20.03 11.51 18.01
C SER A 494 -18.90 12.48 18.35
N THR A 495 -18.50 12.50 19.61
CA THR A 495 -17.39 13.33 20.10
C THR A 495 -16.24 12.46 20.58
N PRO A 496 -14.99 12.82 20.30
CA PRO A 496 -13.84 12.04 20.75
C PRO A 496 -13.59 12.21 22.25
N LYS A 497 -12.81 11.30 22.83
CA LYS A 497 -12.50 11.30 24.27
C LYS A 497 -11.78 12.60 24.68
N ALA A 498 -12.12 13.13 25.85
CA ALA A 498 -11.40 14.28 26.42
C ALA A 498 -9.91 13.97 26.61
N GLY A 499 -9.03 14.88 26.16
CA GLY A 499 -7.58 14.69 26.19
C GLY A 499 -7.02 13.81 25.07
N SER A 500 -7.85 13.39 24.11
CA SER A 500 -7.35 12.82 22.84
C SER A 500 -6.61 13.88 22.02
N MET A 501 -5.68 13.45 21.18
CA MET A 501 -4.87 14.34 20.34
C MET A 501 -5.74 15.19 19.39
N ILE A 502 -6.87 14.66 18.94
CA ILE A 502 -7.85 15.40 18.13
C ILE A 502 -8.47 16.57 18.89
N ILE A 503 -8.83 16.43 20.18
CA ILE A 503 -9.38 17.53 20.99
C ILE A 503 -8.35 18.62 21.25
N GLU A 504 -7.08 18.26 21.42
CA GLU A 504 -6.00 19.23 21.62
C GLU A 504 -5.83 20.16 20.40
N LYS A 505 -6.09 19.66 19.19
CA LYS A 505 -6.04 20.43 17.94
C LYS A 505 -7.37 21.08 17.59
N PHE A 506 -8.46 20.36 17.80
CA PHE A 506 -9.81 20.74 17.40
C PHE A 506 -10.75 20.62 18.61
N PRO A 507 -10.89 21.68 19.43
CA PRO A 507 -11.66 21.62 20.68
C PRO A 507 -13.15 21.30 20.51
N LYS A 508 -13.67 21.43 19.28
CA LYS A 508 -15.07 21.14 18.91
C LYS A 508 -15.19 19.99 17.91
N ALA A 509 -14.14 19.18 17.74
CA ALA A 509 -14.18 18.09 16.79
C ALA A 509 -15.34 17.13 17.07
N GLN A 510 -16.08 16.82 16.02
CA GLN A 510 -17.13 15.82 16.06
C GLN A 510 -17.32 15.16 14.68
N PHE A 511 -18.04 14.05 14.68
CA PHE A 511 -18.67 13.51 13.47
C PHE A 511 -20.17 13.44 13.70
N ARG A 512 -20.93 13.69 12.64
CA ARG A 512 -22.38 13.47 12.65
C ARG A 512 -22.70 12.18 11.90
N ILE A 513 -23.56 11.36 12.50
CA ILE A 513 -24.15 10.18 11.87
C ILE A 513 -25.61 10.51 11.62
N GLN A 514 -26.06 10.36 10.37
CA GLN A 514 -27.45 10.54 9.98
C GLN A 514 -28.01 9.23 9.45
N VAL A 515 -29.02 8.66 10.11
CA VAL A 515 -29.78 7.51 9.63
C VAL A 515 -30.95 8.04 8.78
N ASN A 516 -30.74 8.09 7.47
CA ASN A 516 -31.66 8.70 6.49
C ASN A 516 -32.68 7.69 5.96
N SER A 517 -33.14 6.75 6.79
CA SER A 517 -34.08 5.71 6.39
C SER A 517 -35.49 6.01 6.93
N GLU A 518 -36.50 5.85 6.08
CA GLU A 518 -37.91 5.88 6.50
C GLU A 518 -38.29 4.66 7.35
N SER A 519 -37.48 3.60 7.28
CA SER A 519 -37.69 2.35 8.00
C SER A 519 -37.65 2.58 9.51
N LEU A 520 -38.40 1.77 10.25
CA LEU A 520 -38.26 1.74 11.71
C LEU A 520 -36.91 1.09 12.09
N PHE A 521 -36.09 1.82 12.83
CA PHE A 521 -34.82 1.37 13.35
C PHE A 521 -34.67 1.68 14.84
N SER A 522 -33.71 1.01 15.46
CA SER A 522 -33.25 1.23 16.83
C SER A 522 -31.72 1.31 16.86
N ILE A 523 -31.19 2.09 17.80
CA ILE A 523 -29.75 2.32 17.95
C ILE A 523 -29.29 1.69 19.26
N HIS A 524 -28.15 1.02 19.19
CA HIS A 524 -27.53 0.30 20.29
C HIS A 524 -26.01 0.49 20.26
N GLY A 525 -25.36 0.16 21.36
CA GLY A 525 -23.92 -0.06 21.43
C GLY A 525 -23.55 -1.49 21.07
N ASP A 526 -22.44 -1.96 21.63
CA ASP A 526 -21.93 -3.31 21.44
C ASP A 526 -22.86 -4.40 22.00
N GLU A 527 -23.71 -4.07 22.99
CA GLU A 527 -24.66 -5.02 23.58
C GLU A 527 -25.59 -5.68 22.56
N ALA A 528 -25.90 -5.01 21.45
CA ALA A 528 -26.74 -5.58 20.40
C ALA A 528 -26.08 -6.75 19.67
N LEU A 529 -24.74 -6.81 19.67
CA LEU A 529 -23.94 -7.83 19.01
C LEU A 529 -23.81 -9.09 19.86
N TYR A 530 -24.09 -9.04 21.16
CA TYR A 530 -23.98 -10.18 22.07
C TYR A 530 -25.33 -10.90 22.27
N GLU A 531 -25.27 -12.19 22.63
CA GLU A 531 -26.47 -12.97 22.99
C GLU A 531 -27.04 -12.52 24.33
N SER A 532 -26.18 -12.21 25.31
CA SER A 532 -26.59 -11.76 26.65
C SER A 532 -27.32 -10.40 26.66
N LYS A 533 -27.16 -9.60 25.59
CA LYS A 533 -27.59 -8.19 25.52
C LYS A 533 -26.98 -7.31 26.61
N VAL A 534 -25.75 -7.63 27.03
CA VAL A 534 -24.95 -6.85 27.96
C VAL A 534 -23.77 -6.23 27.20
N SER A 535 -23.49 -4.95 27.49
CA SER A 535 -22.32 -4.25 26.94
C SER A 535 -21.05 -4.72 27.65
N HIS A 536 -20.00 -4.93 26.85
CA HIS A 536 -18.65 -5.27 27.30
C HIS A 536 -17.67 -4.13 27.06
N GLY A 537 -18.16 -2.95 26.68
CA GLY A 537 -17.33 -1.75 26.54
C GLY A 537 -16.60 -1.64 25.20
N ASP A 538 -16.97 -2.47 24.21
CA ASP A 538 -16.46 -2.33 22.85
C ASP A 538 -17.04 -1.08 22.16
N HIS A 539 -16.26 -0.44 21.28
CA HIS A 539 -16.61 0.85 20.69
C HIS A 539 -17.42 0.71 19.39
N PHE A 540 -18.73 0.47 19.51
CA PHE A 540 -19.63 0.34 18.38
C PHE A 540 -20.78 1.35 18.38
N PHE A 541 -21.25 1.68 17.17
CA PHE A 541 -22.58 2.20 16.92
C PHE A 541 -23.34 1.22 16.02
N VAL A 542 -24.39 0.61 16.56
CA VAL A 542 -25.15 -0.45 15.91
C VAL A 542 -26.56 0.05 15.59
N VAL A 543 -26.95 -0.09 14.32
CA VAL A 543 -28.31 0.18 13.85
C VAL A 543 -29.01 -1.15 13.61
N GLU A 544 -30.10 -1.43 14.32
CA GLU A 544 -30.99 -2.55 14.00
C GLU A 544 -32.23 -2.01 13.28
N ALA A 545 -32.42 -2.40 12.02
CA ALA A 545 -33.58 -2.04 11.21
C ALA A 545 -34.59 -3.18 11.14
N LEU A 546 -35.88 -2.84 11.27
CA LEU A 546 -37.00 -3.76 10.98
C LEU A 546 -37.02 -4.16 9.49
N PRO A 547 -37.82 -5.17 9.08
CA PRO A 547 -37.85 -5.60 7.68
C PRO A 547 -38.05 -4.43 6.73
N THR A 548 -37.08 -4.21 5.85
CA THR A 548 -37.08 -3.09 4.91
C THR A 548 -36.54 -3.48 3.53
N SER A 549 -37.04 -2.81 2.50
CA SER A 549 -36.49 -2.87 1.14
C SER A 549 -35.40 -1.84 0.90
N GLU A 550 -35.28 -0.82 1.74
CA GLU A 550 -34.28 0.26 1.60
C GLU A 550 -33.83 0.81 2.96
N PHE A 551 -32.52 0.92 3.13
CA PHE A 551 -31.88 1.53 4.30
C PHE A 551 -30.75 2.45 3.84
N SER A 552 -30.56 3.59 4.50
CA SER A 552 -29.50 4.54 4.17
C SER A 552 -28.99 5.23 5.43
N MET A 553 -27.68 5.48 5.46
CA MET A 553 -27.04 6.29 6.49
C MET A 553 -25.85 7.07 5.94
N SER A 554 -25.55 8.20 6.56
CA SER A 554 -24.44 9.07 6.19
C SER A 554 -23.54 9.40 7.37
N PHE A 555 -22.25 9.55 7.09
CA PHE A 555 -21.27 10.14 7.99
C PHE A 555 -20.88 11.52 7.47
N ILE A 556 -20.92 12.52 8.33
CA ILE A 556 -20.50 13.89 8.02
C ILE A 556 -19.33 14.26 8.92
N GLY A 557 -18.23 14.68 8.30
CA GLY A 557 -17.05 15.17 8.99
C GLY A 557 -17.27 16.60 9.48
N GLU A 558 -17.17 16.80 10.80
CA GLU A 558 -17.28 18.11 11.46
C GLU A 558 -16.11 18.32 12.46
N VAL A 559 -14.93 17.81 12.13
CA VAL A 559 -13.70 17.92 12.93
C VAL A 559 -13.20 19.36 12.96
N CYS A 560 -13.08 20.00 11.80
CA CYS A 560 -12.60 21.37 11.68
C CYS A 560 -13.69 22.39 12.03
N GLU A 561 -14.87 22.22 11.45
CA GLU A 561 -16.03 23.07 11.67
C GLU A 561 -17.34 22.30 11.45
N ALA A 562 -18.44 22.81 12.02
CA ALA A 562 -19.76 22.23 11.81
C ALA A 562 -20.22 22.44 10.35
N SER A 563 -20.86 21.42 9.76
CA SER A 563 -21.31 21.45 8.38
C SER A 563 -22.81 21.74 8.31
N THR A 564 -23.22 22.48 7.28
CA THR A 564 -24.65 22.62 6.93
C THR A 564 -25.02 21.49 5.98
N SER A 565 -25.24 20.28 6.52
CA SER A 565 -25.64 19.13 5.71
C SER A 565 -27.16 19.00 5.70
N ASP A 566 -27.77 19.13 4.52
CA ASP A 566 -29.17 18.80 4.32
C ASP A 566 -29.41 17.29 4.48
N THR A 567 -30.54 16.93 5.08
CA THR A 567 -31.01 15.54 5.15
C THR A 567 -31.23 15.00 3.74
N LEU A 568 -30.70 13.81 3.47
CA LEU A 568 -30.93 13.12 2.19
C LEU A 568 -32.41 12.78 2.01
N GLN A 569 -33.02 13.23 0.92
CA GLN A 569 -34.42 12.92 0.58
C GLN A 569 -34.56 11.75 -0.40
N ASP A 570 -33.60 11.58 -1.31
CA ASP A 570 -33.63 10.54 -2.35
C ASP A 570 -32.20 10.05 -2.63
N ASN A 571 -31.93 8.79 -2.26
CA ASN A 571 -30.62 8.18 -2.39
C ASN A 571 -30.19 8.01 -3.86
N ASP A 572 -31.11 7.67 -4.77
CA ASP A 572 -30.78 7.42 -6.18
C ASP A 572 -30.43 8.72 -6.89
N ASN A 573 -31.23 9.76 -6.68
CA ASN A 573 -30.97 11.07 -7.26
C ASN A 573 -29.67 11.68 -6.71
N GLN A 574 -29.41 11.54 -5.41
CA GLN A 574 -28.15 12.03 -4.82
C GLN A 574 -26.95 11.23 -5.33
N PHE A 575 -27.04 9.89 -5.41
CA PHE A 575 -25.99 9.04 -5.98
C PHE A 575 -25.66 9.46 -7.42
N ILE A 576 -26.66 9.64 -8.28
CA ILE A 576 -26.46 10.10 -9.67
C ILE A 576 -25.81 11.49 -9.69
N THR A 577 -26.25 12.40 -8.82
CA THR A 577 -25.69 13.75 -8.75
C THR A 577 -24.22 13.72 -8.33
N ASP A 578 -23.89 13.07 -7.22
CA ASP A 578 -22.52 13.00 -6.70
C ASP A 578 -21.57 12.26 -7.66
N THR A 579 -22.05 11.22 -8.36
CA THR A 579 -21.22 10.49 -9.34
C THR A 579 -20.98 11.32 -10.61
N ASN A 580 -21.96 12.08 -11.08
CA ASN A 580 -21.77 13.07 -12.14
C ASN A 580 -20.80 14.18 -11.71
N ASP A 581 -20.85 14.62 -10.45
CA ASP A 581 -19.93 15.62 -9.91
C ASP A 581 -18.49 15.12 -9.88
N ALA A 582 -18.28 13.87 -9.44
CA ALA A 582 -16.95 13.26 -9.48
C ALA A 582 -16.44 13.13 -10.92
N GLN A 583 -17.31 12.82 -11.88
CA GLN A 583 -16.94 12.83 -13.29
C GLN A 583 -16.54 14.22 -13.78
N ARG A 584 -17.30 15.26 -13.41
CA ARG A 584 -16.97 16.66 -13.75
C ARG A 584 -15.64 17.09 -13.17
N ILE A 585 -15.32 16.70 -11.94
CA ILE A 585 -14.01 16.98 -11.33
C ILE A 585 -12.87 16.31 -12.11
N TRP A 586 -13.05 15.06 -12.55
CA TRP A 586 -12.05 14.45 -13.42
C TRP A 586 -11.93 15.19 -14.75
N ASP A 587 -13.06 15.52 -15.37
CA ASP A 587 -13.08 16.27 -16.63
C ASP A 587 -12.38 17.63 -16.46
N GLU A 588 -12.57 18.34 -15.35
CA GLU A 588 -11.89 19.60 -15.01
C GLU A 588 -10.41 19.44 -14.66
N LEU A 589 -10.05 18.41 -13.89
CA LEU A 589 -8.65 18.11 -13.53
C LEU A 589 -7.86 17.71 -14.77
N SER A 590 -8.43 16.90 -15.65
CA SER A 590 -7.77 16.39 -16.85
C SER A 590 -7.82 17.35 -18.03
N LEU A 591 -8.43 18.53 -17.87
CA LEU A 591 -8.69 19.47 -18.97
C LEU A 591 -9.45 18.79 -20.12
N ASN A 592 -10.47 18.00 -19.82
CA ASN A 592 -11.25 17.21 -20.78
C ASN A 592 -10.39 16.29 -21.66
N LEU A 593 -9.27 15.79 -21.14
CA LEU A 593 -8.36 14.91 -21.87
C LEU A 593 -9.09 13.63 -22.33
N ASN A 594 -9.11 13.42 -23.65
CA ASN A 594 -9.69 12.23 -24.25
C ASN A 594 -8.84 11.75 -25.44
N LEU A 595 -8.53 10.46 -25.47
CA LEU A 595 -7.77 9.80 -26.53
C LEU A 595 -8.69 8.93 -27.38
N HIS A 596 -8.62 9.12 -28.69
CA HIS A 596 -9.39 8.36 -29.67
C HIS A 596 -8.46 7.67 -30.66
N SER A 597 -8.49 6.33 -30.68
CA SER A 597 -7.76 5.49 -31.61
C SER A 597 -8.35 4.08 -31.62
N ASP A 598 -8.20 3.37 -32.75
CA ASP A 598 -8.49 1.94 -32.85
C ASP A 598 -7.34 1.07 -32.29
N GLN A 599 -6.23 1.69 -31.86
CA GLN A 599 -5.08 0.98 -31.29
C GLN A 599 -5.31 0.56 -29.84
N LYS A 600 -5.04 -0.72 -29.56
CA LYS A 600 -5.27 -1.34 -28.25
C LYS A 600 -4.51 -0.67 -27.11
N ASP A 601 -3.26 -0.27 -27.34
CA ASP A 601 -2.45 0.40 -26.32
C ASP A 601 -3.05 1.74 -25.90
N ILE A 602 -3.55 2.52 -26.87
CA ILE A 602 -4.24 3.78 -26.59
C ILE A 602 -5.56 3.52 -25.86
N ALA A 603 -6.33 2.51 -26.26
CA ALA A 603 -7.59 2.17 -25.58
C ALA A 603 -7.36 1.83 -24.10
N ALA A 604 -6.28 1.11 -23.77
CA ALA A 604 -5.95 0.79 -22.39
C ALA A 604 -5.31 1.96 -21.62
N ILE A 605 -4.57 2.85 -22.30
CA ILE A 605 -4.09 4.11 -21.71
C ILE A 605 -5.28 5.02 -21.37
N GLN A 606 -6.24 5.17 -22.30
CA GLN A 606 -7.45 5.96 -22.08
C GLN A 606 -8.23 5.46 -20.86
N GLU A 607 -8.41 4.14 -20.74
CA GLU A 607 -9.18 3.55 -19.63
C GLU A 607 -8.56 3.81 -18.26
N ILE A 608 -7.21 3.85 -18.14
CA ILE A 608 -6.55 4.02 -16.84
C ILE A 608 -6.42 5.48 -16.38
N LEU A 609 -6.50 6.46 -17.29
CA LEU A 609 -6.22 7.87 -16.98
C LEU A 609 -7.04 8.43 -15.80
N PRO A 610 -8.38 8.26 -15.74
CA PRO A 610 -9.17 8.75 -14.62
C PRO A 610 -8.75 8.15 -13.28
N TRP A 611 -8.42 6.86 -13.29
CA TRP A 611 -8.00 6.12 -12.10
C TRP A 611 -6.65 6.58 -11.57
N PHE A 612 -5.65 6.75 -12.45
CA PHE A 612 -4.34 7.25 -12.04
C PHE A 612 -4.40 8.72 -11.62
N GLY A 613 -5.26 9.53 -12.24
CA GLY A 613 -5.57 10.88 -11.76
C GLY A 613 -6.08 10.89 -10.33
N MET A 614 -7.09 10.07 -10.02
CA MET A 614 -7.63 9.97 -8.65
C MET A 614 -6.61 9.38 -7.65
N ASN A 615 -5.83 8.38 -8.04
CA ASN A 615 -4.76 7.82 -7.19
C ASN A 615 -3.69 8.89 -6.87
N ALA A 616 -3.35 9.75 -7.82
CA ALA A 616 -2.43 10.87 -7.59
C ALA A 616 -3.02 11.92 -6.62
N ILE A 617 -4.32 12.24 -6.72
CA ILE A 617 -5.01 13.13 -5.79
C ILE A 617 -5.15 12.50 -4.40
N THR A 618 -5.34 11.18 -4.29
CA THR A 618 -5.28 10.47 -3.00
C THR A 618 -3.89 10.60 -2.38
N HIS A 619 -2.84 10.26 -3.12
CA HIS A 619 -1.46 10.41 -2.67
C HIS A 619 -1.12 11.85 -2.22
N PHE A 620 -1.71 12.84 -2.89
CA PHE A 620 -1.52 14.25 -2.55
C PHE A 620 -2.33 14.71 -1.33
N LEU A 621 -3.65 14.58 -1.35
CA LEU A 621 -4.54 15.26 -0.40
C LEU A 621 -5.04 14.38 0.73
N THR A 622 -4.88 13.06 0.62
CA THR A 622 -5.29 12.09 1.64
C THR A 622 -4.28 10.94 1.65
N PRO A 623 -3.04 11.21 2.07
CA PRO A 623 -1.92 10.32 1.84
C PRO A 623 -2.02 9.04 2.67
N HIS A 624 -2.64 8.01 2.10
CA HIS A 624 -2.54 6.61 2.51
C HIS A 624 -2.85 5.70 1.32
N GLY A 625 -2.50 4.42 1.44
CA GLY A 625 -2.78 3.38 0.45
C GLY A 625 -3.56 2.22 1.06
N LEU A 626 -3.87 1.23 0.22
CA LEU A 626 -4.62 0.05 0.65
C LEU A 626 -3.80 -0.81 1.63
N GLU A 627 -2.54 -1.11 1.28
CA GLU A 627 -1.59 -1.78 2.20
C GLU A 627 -0.85 -0.79 3.10
N GLN A 628 -0.60 0.44 2.61
CA GLN A 628 0.06 1.51 3.35
C GLN A 628 -0.97 2.43 4.02
N PHE A 629 -1.77 1.87 4.93
CA PHE A 629 -2.80 2.65 5.64
C PHE A 629 -2.21 3.68 6.62
N GLY A 630 -0.96 3.49 7.06
CA GLY A 630 -0.20 4.52 7.79
C GLY A 630 0.48 5.50 6.84
N GLY A 631 0.09 6.77 6.90
CA GLY A 631 0.61 7.84 6.05
C GLY A 631 0.42 9.21 6.68
N ALA A 632 -0.61 9.95 6.26
CA ALA A 632 -1.02 11.31 6.68
C ALA A 632 -0.05 12.44 6.33
N ALA A 633 1.25 12.20 6.39
CA ALA A 633 2.27 13.18 6.08
C ALA A 633 2.51 13.33 4.57
N TRP A 634 3.07 14.47 4.18
CA TRP A 634 3.76 14.58 2.90
C TRP A 634 5.20 14.14 3.05
N GLY A 635 5.62 13.16 2.23
CA GLY A 635 7.03 12.95 1.94
C GLY A 635 7.55 14.13 1.11
N THR A 636 8.62 14.79 1.53
CA THR A 636 9.11 16.02 0.88
C THR A 636 9.44 15.78 -0.60
N ARG A 637 10.09 14.66 -0.89
CA ARG A 637 10.35 14.19 -2.26
C ARG A 637 9.07 13.85 -3.02
N ASP A 638 8.13 13.22 -2.34
CA ASP A 638 6.92 12.66 -2.97
C ASP A 638 5.99 13.79 -3.44
N VAL A 639 5.74 14.80 -2.60
CA VAL A 639 4.92 15.96 -2.97
C VAL A 639 5.56 16.82 -4.05
N SER A 640 6.90 16.87 -4.08
CA SER A 640 7.69 17.59 -5.10
C SER A 640 7.74 16.88 -6.47
N GLN A 641 7.17 15.68 -6.57
CA GLN A 641 7.08 14.90 -7.81
C GLN A 641 5.64 14.75 -8.27
N GLY A 642 5.00 13.60 -7.99
CA GLY A 642 3.72 13.21 -8.60
C GLY A 642 2.64 14.28 -8.48
N PRO A 643 2.39 14.86 -7.29
CA PRO A 643 1.40 15.92 -7.12
C PRO A 643 1.75 17.20 -7.87
N LEU A 644 2.97 17.74 -7.71
CA LEU A 644 3.33 18.99 -8.35
C LEU A 644 3.40 18.88 -9.88
N ASP A 645 3.96 17.79 -10.40
CA ASP A 645 4.00 17.49 -11.83
C ASP A 645 2.57 17.44 -12.39
N LEU A 646 1.65 16.75 -11.71
CA LEU A 646 0.25 16.69 -12.12
C LEU A 646 -0.40 18.09 -12.17
N LEU A 647 -0.25 18.89 -11.11
CA LEU A 647 -0.84 20.23 -11.05
C LEU A 647 -0.31 21.14 -12.16
N LEU A 648 1.00 21.10 -12.43
CA LEU A 648 1.63 21.92 -13.49
C LEU A 648 1.16 21.51 -14.89
N ILE A 649 1.08 20.21 -15.16
CA ILE A 649 0.71 19.66 -16.46
C ILE A 649 -0.78 19.89 -16.76
N MET A 650 -1.61 19.92 -15.72
CA MET A 650 -3.06 20.15 -15.79
C MET A 650 -3.46 21.62 -15.58
N GLU A 651 -2.51 22.54 -15.74
CA GLU A 651 -2.72 23.99 -15.66
C GLU A 651 -3.31 24.49 -14.32
N LYS A 652 -3.15 23.73 -13.23
CA LYS A 652 -3.54 24.12 -11.86
C LYS A 652 -2.43 24.94 -11.19
N TYR A 653 -2.07 26.05 -11.84
CA TYR A 653 -0.89 26.83 -11.45
C TYR A 653 -1.01 27.51 -10.10
N ALA A 654 -2.21 27.95 -9.72
CA ALA A 654 -2.44 28.59 -8.42
C ALA A 654 -2.21 27.58 -7.28
N GLU A 655 -2.69 26.36 -7.47
CA GLU A 655 -2.59 25.27 -6.52
C GLU A 655 -1.15 24.71 -6.47
N ALA A 656 -0.45 24.65 -7.61
CA ALA A 656 0.98 24.33 -7.67
C ALA A 656 1.81 25.37 -6.90
N LYS A 657 1.51 26.66 -7.09
CA LYS A 657 2.14 27.76 -6.34
C LYS A 657 1.89 27.62 -4.84
N GLN A 658 0.64 27.37 -4.45
CA GLN A 658 0.28 27.19 -3.04
C GLN A 658 0.99 25.97 -2.43
N THR A 659 1.08 24.86 -3.15
CA THR A 659 1.83 23.66 -2.72
C THR A 659 3.30 23.99 -2.46
N LEU A 660 3.96 24.72 -3.36
CA LEU A 660 5.35 25.18 -3.15
C LEU A 660 5.48 26.06 -1.91
N ARG A 661 4.55 26.99 -1.67
CA ARG A 661 4.56 27.83 -0.46
C ARG A 661 4.50 26.99 0.81
N VAL A 662 3.68 25.93 0.85
CA VAL A 662 3.61 25.03 2.01
C VAL A 662 4.91 24.23 2.17
N ILE A 663 5.49 23.72 1.08
CA ILE A 663 6.78 23.00 1.10
C ILE A 663 7.89 23.90 1.68
N PHE A 664 8.06 25.11 1.14
CA PHE A 664 9.11 26.04 1.60
C PHE A 664 8.84 26.61 2.99
N SER A 665 7.56 26.71 3.41
CA SER A 665 7.20 27.09 4.78
C SER A 665 7.58 26.04 5.84
N ASN A 666 7.99 24.84 5.41
CA ASN A 666 8.40 23.74 6.28
C ASN A 666 9.92 23.44 6.21
N GLN A 667 10.68 24.23 5.46
CA GLN A 667 12.14 24.17 5.39
C GLN A 667 12.77 24.47 6.76
N ASN A 668 13.83 23.77 7.11
CA ASN A 668 14.63 24.09 8.28
C ASN A 668 15.50 25.34 8.02
N PRO A 669 15.84 26.15 9.05
CA PRO A 669 16.67 27.36 8.86
C PRO A 669 18.06 27.14 8.26
N ASP A 670 18.58 25.91 8.33
CA ASP A 670 19.86 25.50 7.74
C ASP A 670 19.79 25.26 6.22
N GLY A 671 18.58 25.23 5.65
CA GLY A 671 18.32 24.98 4.23
C GLY A 671 17.72 23.60 3.94
N GLY A 672 17.69 22.67 4.90
CA GLY A 672 17.23 21.30 4.70
C GLY A 672 15.73 21.07 4.89
N TRP A 673 15.30 19.82 4.74
CA TRP A 673 13.93 19.34 5.02
C TRP A 673 13.97 18.01 5.78
N PRO A 674 12.89 17.66 6.49
CA PRO A 674 12.71 16.33 7.05
C PRO A 674 12.30 15.35 5.94
N GLN A 675 12.45 14.04 6.18
CA GLN A 675 11.98 13.00 5.23
C GLN A 675 10.52 13.21 4.84
N TRP A 676 9.69 13.44 5.87
CA TRP A 676 8.26 13.69 5.77
C TRP A 676 7.83 14.62 6.90
N TRP A 677 6.69 15.29 6.70
CA TRP A 677 6.10 16.20 7.69
C TRP A 677 4.58 16.26 7.53
N MET A 678 3.87 16.46 8.64
CA MET A 678 2.43 16.72 8.60
C MET A 678 2.19 18.12 8.02
N PHE A 679 1.40 18.20 6.95
CA PHE A 679 1.09 19.47 6.26
C PHE A 679 -0.10 20.22 6.85
N ASP A 680 -0.59 19.73 7.99
CA ASP A 680 -1.87 20.10 8.60
C ASP A 680 -1.66 20.61 10.05
N SER A 681 -2.72 20.63 10.87
CA SER A 681 -2.65 21.12 12.26
C SER A 681 -1.69 20.32 13.15
N TYR A 682 -1.23 19.14 12.72
CA TYR A 682 -0.24 18.30 13.38
C TYR A 682 1.21 18.59 12.96
N ARG A 683 1.50 19.73 12.30
CA ARG A 683 2.82 20.16 11.77
C ARG A 683 4.08 19.92 12.63
N ASN A 684 3.95 19.77 13.94
CA ASN A 684 5.08 19.45 14.83
C ASN A 684 5.51 17.98 14.77
N ILE A 685 4.67 17.12 14.18
CA ILE A 685 4.97 15.72 13.90
C ILE A 685 5.62 15.66 12.51
N ARG A 686 6.92 15.43 12.50
CA ARG A 686 7.76 15.34 11.30
C ARG A 686 8.95 14.43 11.57
N ALA A 687 9.58 13.90 10.53
CA ALA A 687 10.80 13.12 10.67
C ALA A 687 11.94 13.99 11.23
N GLY A 688 12.83 13.38 12.02
CA GLY A 688 14.02 14.06 12.56
C GLY A 688 15.14 14.26 11.53
N ASP A 689 15.31 13.28 10.63
CA ASP A 689 16.35 13.25 9.59
C ASP A 689 15.73 13.05 8.19
N SER A 690 16.57 13.13 7.15
CA SER A 690 16.18 12.94 5.75
C SER A 690 17.28 12.27 4.93
N HIS A 691 16.87 11.69 3.80
CA HIS A 691 17.79 11.22 2.74
C HIS A 691 18.46 12.39 2.03
N GLY A 692 19.62 12.11 1.43
CA GLY A 692 20.45 13.11 0.77
C GLY A 692 19.84 13.66 -0.53
N ASP A 693 18.79 13.06 -1.08
CA ASP A 693 18.22 13.50 -2.34
C ASP A 693 17.05 14.48 -2.22
N ILE A 694 16.43 14.56 -1.04
CA ILE A 694 15.16 15.26 -0.82
C ILE A 694 15.18 16.71 -1.28
N TYR A 695 16.26 17.42 -1.01
CA TYR A 695 16.33 18.86 -1.23
C TYR A 695 16.59 19.25 -2.69
N TYR A 696 17.05 18.33 -3.55
CA TYR A 696 17.13 18.61 -4.98
C TYR A 696 15.75 18.64 -5.63
N TRP A 697 14.83 17.82 -5.14
CA TRP A 697 13.46 17.79 -5.64
C TRP A 697 12.74 19.12 -5.44
N THR A 698 12.99 19.84 -4.34
CA THR A 698 12.37 21.15 -4.09
C THR A 698 12.90 22.24 -5.03
N ILE A 699 14.20 22.19 -5.40
CA ILE A 699 14.79 23.08 -6.41
C ILE A 699 14.20 22.78 -7.80
N ILE A 700 14.16 21.51 -8.20
CA ILE A 700 13.61 21.08 -9.50
C ILE A 700 12.13 21.47 -9.60
N ALA A 701 11.35 21.20 -8.56
CA ALA A 701 9.96 21.59 -8.43
C ALA A 701 9.73 23.10 -8.64
N LEU A 702 10.46 23.94 -7.91
CA LEU A 702 10.37 25.40 -8.04
C LEU A 702 10.82 25.88 -9.43
N SER A 703 11.91 25.32 -9.94
CA SER A 703 12.45 25.67 -11.26
C SER A 703 11.46 25.32 -12.37
N ASN A 704 10.83 24.15 -12.31
CA ASN A 704 9.77 23.74 -13.24
C ASN A 704 8.56 24.67 -13.15
N TYR A 705 8.10 25.03 -11.95
CA TYR A 705 7.01 26.00 -11.80
C TYR A 705 7.33 27.34 -12.46
N ILE A 706 8.50 27.93 -12.19
CA ILE A 706 8.92 29.21 -12.78
C ILE A 706 9.07 29.06 -14.30
N LYS A 707 9.66 27.96 -14.77
CA LYS A 707 9.87 27.68 -16.19
C LYS A 707 8.55 27.57 -16.94
N VAL A 708 7.54 26.94 -16.37
CA VAL A 708 6.21 26.76 -17.00
C VAL A 708 5.40 28.05 -16.95
N THR A 709 5.35 28.72 -15.80
CA THR A 709 4.43 29.85 -15.56
C THR A 709 5.03 31.22 -15.88
N GLY A 710 6.36 31.36 -15.79
CA GLY A 710 7.04 32.65 -15.79
C GLY A 710 6.90 33.46 -14.50
N ASP A 711 6.27 32.91 -13.45
CA ASP A 711 6.03 33.64 -12.19
C ASP A 711 7.31 33.73 -11.34
N THR A 712 8.21 34.63 -11.73
CA THR A 712 9.45 34.91 -10.96
C THR A 712 9.17 35.62 -9.65
N LYS A 713 7.99 36.23 -9.47
CA LYS A 713 7.63 36.97 -8.24
C LYS A 713 7.47 36.05 -7.04
N ILE A 714 7.26 34.75 -7.25
CA ILE A 714 7.26 33.77 -6.16
C ILE A 714 8.56 33.85 -5.33
N LEU A 715 9.69 34.19 -5.95
CA LEU A 715 10.99 34.32 -5.27
C LEU A 715 11.05 35.51 -4.29
N GLU A 716 10.17 36.49 -4.46
CA GLU A 716 10.08 37.68 -3.60
C GLU A 716 9.15 37.44 -2.39
N GLU A 717 8.37 36.34 -2.38
CA GLU A 717 7.45 36.05 -1.30
C GLU A 717 8.21 35.74 -0.01
N VAL A 718 7.82 36.42 1.07
CA VAL A 718 8.36 36.19 2.41
C VAL A 718 7.64 34.99 3.02
N LEU A 719 8.39 33.91 3.24
CA LEU A 719 7.89 32.67 3.82
C LEU A 719 8.60 32.39 5.15
N PRO A 720 7.92 31.71 6.10
CA PRO A 720 8.55 31.27 7.34
C PRO A 720 9.41 30.03 7.11
N TYR A 721 10.45 29.85 7.91
CA TYR A 721 11.04 28.52 8.14
C TYR A 721 10.21 27.74 9.16
N PHE A 722 10.45 26.43 9.29
CA PHE A 722 9.87 25.65 10.37
C PHE A 722 10.45 26.08 11.73
N HIS A 723 9.56 26.22 12.73
CA HIS A 723 9.92 26.43 14.13
C HIS A 723 8.95 25.64 15.02
N ALA A 724 9.47 24.90 15.99
CA ALA A 724 8.71 23.97 16.83
C ALA A 724 7.63 24.67 17.68
N ASP A 725 7.91 25.90 18.14
CA ASP A 725 6.99 26.70 18.94
C ASP A 725 5.93 27.45 18.13
N GLY A 726 5.90 27.30 16.80
CA GLY A 726 4.90 27.90 15.94
C GLY A 726 5.42 28.99 14.99
N LEU A 727 4.52 29.53 14.15
CA LEU A 727 4.89 30.52 13.12
C LEU A 727 5.36 31.86 13.69
N ASP A 728 4.87 32.24 14.88
CA ASP A 728 5.24 33.52 15.52
C ASP A 728 6.71 33.60 15.94
N PHE A 729 7.37 32.44 16.08
CA PHE A 729 8.78 32.31 16.43
C PHE A 729 9.66 31.99 15.23
N ALA A 730 9.07 31.69 14.08
CA ALA A 730 9.80 31.33 12.88
C ALA A 730 10.53 32.55 12.29
N GLU A 731 11.81 32.35 11.94
CA GLU A 731 12.49 33.25 11.01
C GLU A 731 11.71 33.28 9.70
N GLN A 732 11.61 34.44 9.06
CA GLN A 732 10.96 34.59 7.76
C GLN A 732 11.86 35.35 6.80
N THR A 733 12.01 34.83 5.59
CA THR A 733 12.85 35.44 4.55
C THR A 733 12.18 35.28 3.19
N SER A 734 12.65 36.00 2.16
CA SER A 734 12.16 35.79 0.80
C SER A 734 12.52 34.38 0.31
N LEU A 735 11.68 33.77 -0.52
CA LEU A 735 11.97 32.46 -1.11
C LEU A 735 13.32 32.42 -1.86
N SER A 736 13.79 33.54 -2.40
CA SER A 736 15.14 33.65 -2.95
C SER A 736 16.25 33.32 -1.93
N GLU A 737 16.11 33.78 -0.69
CA GLU A 737 17.05 33.52 0.41
C GLU A 737 16.96 32.07 0.88
N HIS A 738 15.75 31.51 0.96
CA HIS A 738 15.54 30.07 1.23
C HIS A 738 16.34 29.19 0.26
N ILE A 739 16.34 29.54 -1.03
CA ILE A 739 17.11 28.82 -2.05
C ILE A 739 18.61 29.11 -1.95
N ASP A 740 19.02 30.36 -1.72
CA ASP A 740 20.43 30.70 -1.56
C ASP A 740 21.08 29.92 -0.40
N ARG A 741 20.39 29.80 0.74
CA ARG A 741 20.84 28.98 1.87
C ARG A 741 20.93 27.50 1.51
N LEU A 742 19.93 26.98 0.81
CA LEU A 742 19.91 25.60 0.37
C LEU A 742 21.08 25.28 -0.59
N ILE A 743 21.31 26.13 -1.59
CA ILE A 743 22.43 25.97 -2.53
C ILE A 743 23.76 26.03 -1.78
N GLN A 744 23.91 26.97 -0.84
CA GLN A 744 25.12 27.07 -0.03
C GLN A 744 25.35 25.82 0.84
N MET A 745 24.31 25.32 1.51
CA MET A 745 24.35 24.08 2.30
C MET A 745 24.83 22.89 1.46
N ILE A 746 24.33 22.76 0.21
CA ILE A 746 24.75 21.70 -0.71
C ILE A 746 26.23 21.86 -1.08
N ILE A 747 26.66 23.05 -1.47
CA ILE A 747 28.06 23.32 -1.85
C ILE A 747 29.01 23.04 -0.68
N ASP A 748 28.63 23.45 0.52
CA ASP A 748 29.42 23.23 1.74
C ASP A 748 29.52 21.75 2.12
N SER A 749 28.60 20.91 1.63
CA SER A 749 28.61 19.46 1.86
C SER A 749 29.55 18.69 0.93
N PHE A 750 30.14 19.32 -0.09
CA PHE A 750 30.93 18.61 -1.10
C PHE A 750 32.10 17.81 -0.49
N ILE A 751 32.31 16.61 -1.03
CA ILE A 751 33.41 15.73 -0.67
C ILE A 751 34.73 16.50 -0.91
N PRO A 752 35.61 16.60 0.10
CA PRO A 752 36.83 17.41 0.02
C PRO A 752 37.65 17.15 -1.24
N GLY A 753 37.93 18.21 -2.00
CA GLY A 753 38.71 18.15 -3.24
C GLY A 753 37.92 17.77 -4.50
N THR A 754 36.60 17.66 -4.39
CA THR A 754 35.69 17.40 -5.53
C THR A 754 34.45 18.29 -5.44
N ALA A 755 33.63 18.30 -6.50
CA ALA A 755 32.27 18.83 -6.50
C ALA A 755 31.20 17.73 -6.37
N LEU A 756 31.53 16.61 -5.72
CA LEU A 756 30.61 15.50 -5.50
C LEU A 756 29.95 15.62 -4.13
N VAL A 757 28.69 15.23 -4.03
CA VAL A 757 27.91 15.27 -2.79
C VAL A 757 27.95 13.92 -2.08
N PRO A 758 27.98 13.90 -0.73
CA PRO A 758 27.89 12.67 0.03
C PRO A 758 26.51 12.03 -0.18
N PHE A 759 26.46 10.72 -0.02
CA PHE A 759 25.22 9.95 -0.10
C PHE A 759 24.23 10.35 1.02
N GLY A 760 24.76 10.70 2.20
CA GLY A 760 23.94 11.11 3.34
C GLY A 760 23.04 9.96 3.83
N GLY A 761 21.82 10.28 4.25
CA GLY A 761 20.88 9.28 4.78
C GLY A 761 20.40 8.22 3.79
N GLY A 762 20.68 8.38 2.49
CA GLY A 762 20.18 7.53 1.40
C GLY A 762 19.88 8.34 0.14
N ASP A 763 19.47 7.67 -0.94
CA ASP A 763 18.88 8.27 -2.14
C ASP A 763 17.42 7.83 -2.30
N TRP A 764 16.87 7.92 -3.51
CA TRP A 764 15.50 7.52 -3.82
C TRP A 764 15.20 6.05 -3.48
N ASN A 765 16.20 5.14 -3.61
CA ASN A 765 16.00 3.77 -3.21
C ASN A 765 16.16 3.67 -1.70
N ASP A 766 15.03 3.86 -1.00
CA ASP A 766 14.99 3.86 0.45
C ASP A 766 15.51 2.53 1.07
N SER A 767 15.68 1.46 0.29
CA SER A 767 16.22 0.19 0.79
C SER A 767 17.74 0.16 0.90
N LEU A 768 18.44 1.05 0.20
CA LEU A 768 19.90 1.16 0.11
C LEU A 768 20.48 2.22 1.06
N GLN A 769 19.81 2.51 2.17
CA GLN A 769 20.35 3.37 3.23
C GLN A 769 21.67 2.78 3.77
N PRO A 770 22.70 3.60 4.02
CA PRO A 770 23.98 3.12 4.55
C PRO A 770 23.82 2.68 6.01
N VAL A 771 24.54 1.63 6.43
CA VAL A 771 24.43 1.09 7.81
C VAL A 771 24.99 1.99 8.90
N SER A 772 25.78 3.02 8.55
CA SER A 772 26.38 3.93 9.53
C SER A 772 26.54 5.34 8.99
N HIS A 773 26.58 6.32 9.90
CA HIS A 773 26.80 7.71 9.56
C HIS A 773 28.20 7.96 8.93
N GLU A 774 29.23 7.22 9.35
CA GLU A 774 30.55 7.33 8.72
C GLU A 774 30.50 6.89 7.25
N LEU A 775 29.83 5.76 6.97
CA LEU A 775 29.68 5.25 5.63
C LEU A 775 28.84 6.21 4.77
N ALA A 776 27.76 6.77 5.33
CA ALA A 776 26.91 7.79 4.70
C ALA A 776 27.70 9.00 4.17
N GLN A 777 28.68 9.48 4.94
CA GLN A 777 29.50 10.65 4.56
C GLN A 777 30.60 10.31 3.55
N ARG A 778 30.95 9.02 3.40
CA ARG A 778 32.02 8.57 2.49
C ARG A 778 31.48 8.00 1.18
N MET A 779 30.23 7.55 1.15
CA MET A 779 29.57 7.09 -0.06
C MET A 779 29.11 8.27 -0.92
N ILE A 780 29.04 8.05 -2.22
CA ILE A 780 28.58 9.02 -3.23
C ILE A 780 27.60 8.28 -4.13
N SER A 781 26.33 8.66 -4.15
CA SER A 781 25.38 8.12 -5.13
C SER A 781 25.54 8.85 -6.45
N SER A 782 25.83 8.11 -7.53
CA SER A 782 25.93 8.70 -8.87
C SER A 782 24.62 9.38 -9.24
N TRP A 783 23.49 8.75 -8.93
CA TRP A 783 22.17 9.30 -9.17
C TRP A 783 21.92 10.62 -8.42
N THR A 784 22.35 10.72 -7.15
CA THR A 784 22.23 11.97 -6.38
C THR A 784 23.12 13.09 -6.94
N VAL A 785 24.31 12.77 -7.45
CA VAL A 785 25.18 13.74 -8.13
C VAL A 785 24.54 14.26 -9.41
N GLU A 786 23.88 13.40 -10.18
CA GLU A 786 23.17 13.80 -11.39
C GLU A 786 21.91 14.63 -11.07
N MET A 787 21.21 14.33 -9.96
CA MET A 787 20.14 15.17 -9.42
C MET A 787 20.63 16.55 -9.00
N ASN A 788 21.79 16.64 -8.35
CA ASN A 788 22.44 17.91 -8.03
C ASN A 788 22.73 18.71 -9.30
N TYR A 789 23.35 18.06 -10.30
CA TYR A 789 23.61 18.68 -11.60
C TYR A 789 22.32 19.22 -12.24
N GLN A 790 21.25 18.42 -12.27
CA GLN A 790 19.95 18.82 -12.81
C GLN A 790 19.36 20.01 -12.06
N ALA A 791 19.34 19.96 -10.72
CA ALA A 791 18.77 21.02 -9.90
C ALA A 791 19.50 22.35 -10.11
N PHE A 792 20.83 22.34 -10.13
CA PHE A 792 21.63 23.55 -10.32
C PHE A 792 21.57 24.07 -11.75
N GLU A 793 21.51 23.19 -12.76
CA GLU A 793 21.38 23.60 -14.16
C GLU A 793 20.02 24.27 -14.42
N GLN A 794 18.94 23.70 -13.88
CA GLN A 794 17.62 24.32 -13.98
C GLN A 794 17.52 25.64 -13.23
N TYR A 795 18.10 25.74 -12.03
CA TYR A 795 18.06 26.99 -11.26
C TYR A 795 19.01 28.06 -11.82
N GLN A 796 20.09 27.65 -12.51
CA GLN A 796 20.94 28.55 -13.27
C GLN A 796 20.13 29.31 -14.34
N VAL A 797 19.20 28.65 -15.03
CA VAL A 797 18.26 29.29 -15.96
C VAL A 797 17.32 30.27 -15.23
N VAL A 798 16.86 29.94 -14.02
CA VAL A 798 16.05 30.86 -13.20
C VAL A 798 16.82 32.14 -12.88
N TYR A 799 18.11 32.05 -12.52
CA TYR A 799 18.95 33.24 -12.31
C TYR A 799 19.10 34.08 -13.58
N GLU A 800 19.22 33.47 -14.76
CA GLU A 800 19.23 34.22 -16.03
C GLU A 800 17.91 34.95 -16.27
N LEU A 801 16.77 34.27 -16.04
CA LEU A 801 15.43 34.83 -16.23
C LEU A 801 15.19 36.06 -15.36
N ILE A 802 15.68 36.07 -14.12
CA ILE A 802 15.58 37.23 -13.21
C ILE A 802 16.72 38.25 -13.38
N GLY A 803 17.61 38.05 -14.35
CA GLY A 803 18.72 38.97 -14.65
C GLY A 803 19.90 38.90 -13.69
N ASN A 804 19.99 37.88 -12.82
CA ASN A 804 21.12 37.68 -11.91
C ASN A 804 22.27 36.91 -12.59
N ILE A 805 22.92 37.59 -13.55
CA ILE A 805 23.97 37.00 -14.40
C ILE A 805 25.19 36.53 -13.59
N GLN A 806 25.50 37.17 -12.46
CA GLN A 806 26.62 36.75 -11.62
C GLN A 806 26.37 35.35 -11.03
N LYS A 807 25.27 35.16 -10.31
CA LYS A 807 24.94 33.86 -9.69
C LYS A 807 24.69 32.77 -10.73
N SER A 808 24.10 33.12 -11.87
CA SER A 808 23.98 32.21 -13.01
C SER A 808 25.35 31.67 -13.46
N ASN A 809 26.35 32.54 -13.66
CA ASN A 809 27.69 32.12 -14.06
C ASN A 809 28.42 31.30 -12.97
N GLU A 810 28.20 31.63 -11.69
CA GLU A 810 28.74 30.87 -10.56
C GLU A 810 28.18 29.44 -10.53
N LEU A 811 26.85 29.28 -10.60
CA LEU A 811 26.21 27.96 -10.68
C LEU A 811 26.65 27.19 -11.92
N LYS A 812 26.73 27.85 -13.08
CA LYS A 812 27.20 27.21 -14.31
C LYS A 812 28.59 26.60 -14.15
N LYS A 813 29.53 27.34 -13.53
CA LYS A 813 30.87 26.83 -13.24
C LYS A 813 30.84 25.63 -12.30
N ILE A 814 29.95 25.64 -11.30
CA ILE A 814 29.77 24.51 -10.38
C ILE A 814 29.21 23.29 -11.14
N CYS A 815 28.21 23.45 -12.01
CA CYS A 815 27.70 22.38 -12.88
C CYS A 815 28.80 21.79 -13.77
N GLU A 816 29.68 22.61 -14.33
CA GLU A 816 30.84 22.14 -15.11
C GLU A 816 31.81 21.32 -14.25
N GLN A 817 32.02 21.71 -12.98
CA GLN A 817 32.84 20.95 -12.03
C GLN A 817 32.18 19.62 -11.64
N ILE A 818 30.88 19.63 -11.31
CA ILE A 818 30.09 18.43 -11.01
C ILE A 818 30.22 17.44 -12.18
N LYS A 819 29.97 17.90 -13.42
CA LYS A 819 30.07 17.07 -14.63
C LYS A 819 31.47 16.52 -14.85
N SER A 820 32.51 17.32 -14.61
CA SER A 820 33.91 16.90 -14.71
C SER A 820 34.23 15.81 -13.70
N ASP A 821 33.90 16.01 -12.42
CA ASP A 821 34.20 15.06 -11.35
C ASP A 821 33.36 13.78 -11.47
N PHE A 822 32.11 13.89 -11.87
CA PHE A 822 31.25 12.76 -12.22
C PHE A 822 31.91 11.86 -13.28
N ASN A 823 32.34 12.43 -14.40
CA ASN A 823 33.00 11.67 -15.47
C ASN A 823 34.36 11.10 -15.06
N LYS A 824 35.07 11.77 -14.14
CA LYS A 824 36.39 11.34 -13.68
C LYS A 824 36.31 10.21 -12.65
N HIS A 825 35.32 10.24 -11.76
CA HIS A 825 35.26 9.39 -10.58
C HIS A 825 34.16 8.33 -10.61
N LEU A 826 33.05 8.61 -11.30
CA LEU A 826 31.84 7.77 -11.27
C LEU A 826 31.56 7.07 -12.61
N ILE A 827 32.15 7.57 -13.71
CA ILE A 827 32.24 6.84 -14.98
C ILE A 827 33.57 6.09 -15.02
N LYS A 828 33.53 4.75 -15.02
CA LYS A 828 34.72 3.90 -15.12
C LYS A 828 34.56 2.96 -16.31
N ASP A 829 35.60 2.86 -17.13
CA ASP A 829 35.58 2.04 -18.36
C ASP A 829 34.37 2.33 -19.28
N GLY A 830 33.89 3.59 -19.26
CA GLY A 830 32.73 4.06 -20.02
C GLY A 830 31.37 3.81 -19.37
N ILE A 831 31.31 3.15 -18.22
CA ILE A 831 30.08 2.74 -17.54
C ILE A 831 29.91 3.54 -16.24
N VAL A 832 28.71 4.02 -15.97
CA VAL A 832 28.36 4.66 -14.71
C VAL A 832 28.26 3.63 -13.59
N ALA A 833 28.96 3.88 -12.48
CA ALA A 833 28.81 3.11 -11.25
C ALA A 833 27.52 3.50 -10.53
N GLY A 834 26.91 2.58 -9.76
CA GLY A 834 25.83 2.95 -8.85
C GLY A 834 26.31 3.92 -7.76
N TYR A 835 27.44 3.60 -7.14
CA TYR A 835 28.02 4.41 -6.06
C TYR A 835 29.53 4.55 -6.19
N GLY A 836 30.06 5.68 -5.72
CA GLY A 836 31.45 5.86 -5.33
C GLY A 836 31.64 5.68 -3.82
N LEU A 837 32.83 5.27 -3.39
CA LEU A 837 33.22 5.21 -1.97
C LEU A 837 34.58 5.86 -1.76
N VAL A 838 34.63 6.89 -0.91
CA VAL A 838 35.87 7.56 -0.51
C VAL A 838 36.67 6.65 0.42
N GLU A 839 37.85 6.24 -0.04
CA GLU A 839 38.79 5.39 0.67
C GLU A 839 39.67 6.19 1.63
N LYS A 840 40.36 5.49 2.53
CA LYS A 840 41.22 6.11 3.55
C LYS A 840 42.37 6.92 2.96
N ASP A 841 42.81 6.59 1.74
CA ASP A 841 43.86 7.33 1.02
C ASP A 841 43.33 8.50 0.18
N GLY A 842 42.02 8.75 0.22
CA GLY A 842 41.34 9.79 -0.54
C GLY A 842 41.00 9.40 -1.98
N SER A 843 41.32 8.18 -2.42
CA SER A 843 40.83 7.66 -3.69
C SER A 843 39.34 7.32 -3.62
N ILE A 844 38.67 7.25 -4.78
CA ILE A 844 37.25 6.89 -4.87
C ILE A 844 37.16 5.54 -5.58
N SER A 845 36.76 4.50 -4.86
CA SER A 845 36.40 3.20 -5.43
C SER A 845 34.94 3.21 -5.89
N VAL A 846 34.50 2.18 -6.63
CA VAL A 846 33.13 2.11 -7.20
C VAL A 846 32.41 0.83 -6.79
N LEU A 847 31.11 0.95 -6.55
CA LEU A 847 30.17 -0.13 -6.26
C LEU A 847 29.05 -0.17 -7.30
N LEU A 848 28.38 -1.31 -7.44
CA LEU A 848 27.33 -1.55 -8.45
C LEU A 848 27.88 -1.21 -9.86
N HIS A 849 29.04 -1.78 -10.16
CA HIS A 849 29.82 -1.56 -11.37
C HIS A 849 30.46 -2.90 -11.77
N PRO A 850 30.77 -3.18 -13.06
CA PRO A 850 31.37 -4.46 -13.44
C PRO A 850 32.70 -4.82 -12.75
N THR A 851 33.36 -3.86 -12.11
CA THR A 851 34.58 -4.07 -11.31
C THR A 851 34.32 -4.26 -9.81
N ASP A 852 33.07 -4.22 -9.35
CA ASP A 852 32.69 -4.33 -7.94
C ASP A 852 32.69 -5.80 -7.50
N THR A 853 33.71 -6.18 -6.73
CA THR A 853 33.82 -7.52 -6.11
C THR A 853 33.17 -7.60 -4.73
N THR A 854 32.70 -6.47 -4.18
CA THR A 854 32.16 -6.36 -2.82
C THR A 854 30.69 -6.75 -2.80
N THR A 855 29.87 -6.08 -3.62
CA THR A 855 28.43 -6.41 -3.74
C THR A 855 28.18 -7.47 -4.80
N ASN A 856 29.13 -7.60 -5.75
CA ASN A 856 29.02 -8.40 -6.96
C ASN A 856 27.91 -7.92 -7.92
N ILE A 857 27.27 -6.78 -7.67
CA ILE A 857 26.28 -6.17 -8.56
C ILE A 857 27.04 -5.33 -9.60
N HIS A 858 26.63 -5.41 -10.86
CA HIS A 858 27.39 -4.82 -11.96
C HIS A 858 26.74 -3.58 -12.55
N TYR A 859 25.42 -3.45 -12.46
CA TYR A 859 24.68 -2.36 -13.08
C TYR A 859 23.56 -1.86 -12.16
N SER A 860 23.34 -0.55 -12.19
CA SER A 860 22.24 0.12 -11.49
C SER A 860 21.44 0.96 -12.49
N LEU A 861 20.12 0.83 -12.48
CA LEU A 861 19.22 1.53 -13.40
C LEU A 861 19.17 3.03 -13.11
N LEU A 862 19.07 3.40 -11.83
CA LEU A 862 18.90 4.78 -11.38
C LEU A 862 19.86 5.75 -12.09
N PRO A 863 21.20 5.61 -11.97
CA PRO A 863 22.12 6.56 -12.60
C PRO A 863 22.14 6.47 -14.13
N MET A 864 21.71 5.35 -14.72
CA MET A 864 21.60 5.25 -16.18
C MET A 864 20.45 6.10 -16.70
N ASP A 865 19.29 6.03 -16.03
CA ASP A 865 18.10 6.79 -16.39
C ASP A 865 18.28 8.27 -16.04
N ARG A 866 18.75 8.58 -14.83
CA ARG A 866 18.98 9.96 -14.40
C ARG A 866 20.10 10.65 -15.19
N GLY A 867 21.14 9.93 -15.61
CA GLY A 867 22.16 10.47 -16.51
C GLY A 867 21.59 10.99 -17.84
N ILE A 868 20.52 10.36 -18.35
CA ILE A 868 19.77 10.81 -19.53
C ILE A 868 18.84 11.97 -19.18
N ILE A 869 18.03 11.83 -18.11
CA ILE A 869 17.02 12.84 -17.73
C ILE A 869 17.67 14.17 -17.35
N SER A 870 18.80 14.14 -16.66
CA SER A 870 19.55 15.33 -16.24
C SER A 870 20.33 16.03 -17.36
N GLY A 871 20.52 15.37 -18.52
CA GLY A 871 21.34 15.90 -19.61
C GLY A 871 22.85 15.83 -19.36
N ILE A 872 23.30 15.23 -18.26
CA ILE A 872 24.74 15.15 -17.94
C ILE A 872 25.48 14.21 -18.92
N PHE A 873 24.82 13.14 -19.39
CA PHE A 873 25.38 12.21 -20.36
C PHE A 873 25.54 12.82 -21.75
N THR A 874 26.64 12.47 -22.41
CA THR A 874 26.74 12.64 -23.87
C THR A 874 25.81 11.67 -24.59
N LYS A 875 25.61 11.89 -25.90
CA LYS A 875 24.81 10.98 -26.73
C LYS A 875 25.36 9.56 -26.76
N GLU A 876 26.68 9.42 -26.78
CA GLU A 876 27.37 8.12 -26.77
C GLU A 876 27.16 7.42 -25.43
N GLN A 877 27.27 8.15 -24.31
CA GLN A 877 26.98 7.61 -22.98
C GLN A 877 25.52 7.17 -22.87
N ALA A 878 24.56 8.00 -23.27
CA ALA A 878 23.14 7.64 -23.26
C ALA A 878 22.87 6.38 -24.08
N THR A 879 23.41 6.29 -25.30
CA THR A 879 23.23 5.12 -26.17
C THR A 879 23.80 3.85 -25.52
N LEU A 880 25.05 3.92 -25.01
CA LEU A 880 25.70 2.80 -24.34
C LEU A 880 24.89 2.31 -23.15
N HIS A 881 24.45 3.20 -22.26
CA HIS A 881 23.74 2.82 -21.05
C HIS A 881 22.35 2.26 -21.36
N GLN A 882 21.65 2.79 -22.37
CA GLN A 882 20.40 2.20 -22.82
C GLN A 882 20.59 0.76 -23.34
N ASP A 883 21.67 0.49 -24.07
CA ASP A 883 21.96 -0.86 -24.55
C ASP A 883 22.31 -1.81 -23.39
N LEU A 884 22.94 -1.30 -22.33
CA LEU A 884 23.16 -2.05 -21.08
C LEU A 884 21.85 -2.35 -20.35
N VAL A 885 20.94 -1.36 -20.24
CA VAL A 885 19.62 -1.56 -19.64
C VAL A 885 18.86 -2.66 -20.39
N GLU A 886 18.81 -2.57 -21.72
CA GLU A 886 18.15 -3.57 -22.57
C GLU A 886 18.72 -4.97 -22.38
N LYS A 887 20.03 -5.08 -22.19
CA LYS A 887 20.73 -6.36 -22.11
C LYS A 887 20.69 -6.99 -20.72
N TYR A 888 20.80 -6.20 -19.65
CA TYR A 888 21.09 -6.69 -18.30
C TYR A 888 20.02 -6.37 -17.27
N LEU A 889 19.20 -5.33 -17.50
CA LEU A 889 18.29 -4.78 -16.49
C LEU A 889 16.82 -4.97 -16.84
N LYS A 890 16.46 -5.69 -17.90
CA LYS A 890 15.05 -5.91 -18.27
C LYS A 890 14.56 -7.32 -17.98
N GLY A 891 13.33 -7.39 -17.51
CA GLY A 891 12.47 -8.58 -17.52
C GLY A 891 11.27 -8.39 -18.46
N PRO A 892 10.38 -9.39 -18.55
CA PRO A 892 9.15 -9.28 -19.34
C PRO A 892 8.21 -8.18 -18.82
N ASP A 893 8.33 -7.83 -17.55
CA ASP A 893 7.52 -6.83 -16.85
C ASP A 893 8.09 -5.41 -16.87
N GLY A 894 9.36 -5.21 -17.23
CA GLY A 894 9.94 -3.87 -17.31
C GLY A 894 11.41 -3.79 -16.92
N ALA A 895 11.88 -2.57 -16.68
CA ALA A 895 13.24 -2.29 -16.22
C ALA A 895 13.37 -2.56 -14.71
N ARG A 896 14.54 -3.04 -14.31
CA ARG A 896 14.87 -3.46 -12.94
C ARG A 896 16.01 -2.63 -12.39
N LEU A 897 15.93 -2.30 -11.10
CA LEU A 897 16.85 -1.41 -10.38
C LEU A 897 18.31 -1.87 -10.46
N MET A 898 18.56 -3.18 -10.49
CA MET A 898 19.90 -3.79 -10.51
C MET A 898 19.88 -5.09 -11.34
N ASP A 899 21.05 -5.56 -11.80
CA ASP A 899 21.17 -6.75 -12.66
C ASP A 899 20.92 -8.08 -11.93
N LYS A 900 20.96 -8.03 -10.58
CA LYS A 900 20.62 -9.09 -9.64
C LYS A 900 20.47 -8.51 -8.23
N PRO A 901 19.79 -9.21 -7.30
CA PRO A 901 19.66 -8.75 -5.93
C PRO A 901 20.99 -8.79 -5.17
N LEU A 902 21.07 -8.02 -4.08
CA LEU A 902 22.12 -8.19 -3.09
C LEU A 902 22.03 -9.59 -2.46
N VAL A 903 23.17 -10.24 -2.30
CA VAL A 903 23.26 -11.55 -1.66
C VAL A 903 22.75 -11.45 -0.23
N TYR A 904 21.72 -12.22 0.09
CA TYR A 904 21.13 -12.20 1.42
C TYR A 904 21.91 -13.09 2.39
N LYS A 905 22.18 -12.57 3.59
CA LYS A 905 23.03 -13.22 4.61
C LYS A 905 22.31 -13.31 5.96
N GLY A 906 21.09 -13.85 5.97
CA GLY A 906 20.28 -14.02 7.18
C GLY A 906 19.90 -12.71 7.85
N GLY A 907 19.73 -11.66 7.05
CA GLY A 907 19.30 -10.35 7.51
C GLY A 907 20.38 -9.48 8.15
N ILE A 908 21.66 -9.90 8.09
CA ILE A 908 22.78 -9.14 8.64
C ILE A 908 23.15 -8.00 7.70
N GLN A 909 23.10 -6.78 8.24
CA GLN A 909 23.40 -5.54 7.51
C GLN A 909 24.90 -5.22 7.58
N THR A 910 25.51 -4.97 6.42
CA THR A 910 26.96 -4.75 6.25
C THR A 910 27.29 -3.47 5.49
N ILE A 911 26.58 -3.17 4.40
CA ILE A 911 26.73 -1.94 3.62
C ILE A 911 25.41 -1.18 3.66
N PHE A 912 24.33 -1.89 3.34
CA PHE A 912 22.98 -1.34 3.26
C PHE A 912 22.08 -1.88 4.37
N GLN A 913 21.10 -1.07 4.78
CA GLN A 913 20.14 -1.43 5.82
C GLN A 913 19.07 -2.40 5.29
N ARG A 914 17.99 -1.88 4.70
CA ARG A 914 16.78 -2.67 4.43
C ARG A 914 16.94 -3.69 3.29
N ALA A 915 17.78 -3.41 2.30
CA ALA A 915 18.02 -4.33 1.19
C ALA A 915 18.73 -5.63 1.64
N GLU A 916 19.53 -5.56 2.70
CA GLU A 916 20.21 -6.71 3.31
C GLU A 916 19.39 -7.37 4.43
N SER A 917 18.46 -6.65 5.07
CA SER A 917 17.62 -7.18 6.15
C SER A 917 16.24 -7.70 5.73
N SER A 918 15.71 -7.30 4.58
CA SER A 918 14.38 -7.75 4.13
C SER A 918 14.39 -9.19 3.63
N THR A 919 13.40 -9.96 4.08
CA THR A 919 13.17 -11.36 3.67
C THR A 919 12.20 -11.45 2.49
N PHE A 920 11.29 -10.49 2.37
CA PHE A 920 10.33 -10.42 1.28
C PHE A 920 11.00 -10.02 -0.05
N PHE A 921 10.70 -10.74 -1.12
CA PHE A 921 11.15 -10.40 -2.47
C PHE A 921 10.06 -9.65 -3.24
N GLY A 922 9.90 -8.39 -2.88
CA GLY A 922 9.00 -7.46 -3.53
C GLY A 922 9.37 -6.03 -3.15
N ARG A 923 8.49 -5.07 -3.44
CA ARG A 923 8.82 -3.65 -3.26
C ARG A 923 10.14 -3.29 -3.99
N GLU A 924 11.01 -2.48 -3.40
CA GLU A 924 12.30 -2.12 -3.99
C GLU A 924 13.27 -3.32 -4.02
N ILE A 925 13.12 -4.28 -3.08
CA ILE A 925 13.97 -5.47 -2.96
C ILE A 925 13.74 -6.46 -4.11
N GLY A 926 12.51 -6.53 -4.63
CA GLY A 926 12.16 -7.30 -5.83
C GLY A 926 12.77 -6.75 -7.13
N LEU A 927 13.43 -5.59 -7.05
CA LEU A 927 14.12 -4.88 -8.12
C LEU A 927 13.24 -4.33 -9.24
N MET A 928 11.94 -4.61 -9.29
CA MET A 928 11.04 -3.98 -10.25
C MET A 928 10.08 -3.08 -9.49
N TYR A 929 10.42 -1.79 -9.44
CA TYR A 929 9.61 -0.76 -8.79
C TYR A 929 9.07 0.19 -9.86
N ILE A 930 7.74 0.30 -9.94
CA ILE A 930 7.05 0.88 -11.09
C ILE A 930 7.38 2.36 -11.28
N HIS A 931 7.62 3.09 -10.19
CA HIS A 931 8.02 4.49 -10.27
C HIS A 931 9.32 4.66 -11.08
N GLU A 932 10.36 3.86 -10.82
CA GLU A 932 11.61 3.98 -11.60
C GLU A 932 11.42 3.44 -13.02
N HIS A 933 10.59 2.41 -13.22
CA HIS A 933 10.23 1.97 -14.57
C HIS A 933 9.50 3.05 -15.38
N ILE A 934 8.73 3.93 -14.73
CA ILE A 934 8.14 5.12 -15.37
C ILE A 934 9.23 6.15 -15.74
N ARG A 935 10.30 6.30 -14.93
CA ARG A 935 11.46 7.13 -15.30
C ARG A 935 12.29 6.51 -16.44
N TYR A 936 12.38 5.18 -16.50
CA TYR A 936 12.89 4.48 -17.67
C TYR A 936 12.05 4.79 -18.92
N ALA A 937 10.71 4.79 -18.81
CA ALA A 937 9.82 5.19 -19.90
C ALA A 937 10.10 6.64 -20.36
N GLU A 938 10.30 7.56 -19.42
CA GLU A 938 10.72 8.94 -19.71
C GLU A 938 12.04 8.99 -20.51
N CYS A 939 13.03 8.16 -20.16
CA CYS A 939 14.29 8.06 -20.90
C CYS A 939 14.08 7.57 -22.34
N GLN A 940 13.18 6.61 -22.56
CA GLN A 940 12.84 6.15 -23.91
C GLN A 940 12.24 7.29 -24.75
N ALA A 941 11.38 8.12 -24.16
CA ALA A 941 10.84 9.29 -24.86
C ALA A 941 11.90 10.37 -25.15
N ILE A 942 12.73 10.70 -24.17
CA ILE A 942 13.81 11.70 -24.32
C ILE A 942 14.76 11.33 -25.46
N THR A 943 15.03 10.03 -25.64
CA THR A 943 15.91 9.50 -26.69
C THR A 943 15.21 9.11 -27.99
N GLY A 944 13.88 9.19 -28.06
CA GLY A 944 13.09 8.93 -29.29
C GLY A 944 12.81 7.46 -29.60
N ARG A 945 12.91 6.57 -28.61
CA ARG A 945 12.62 5.13 -28.72
C ARG A 945 11.13 4.86 -28.49
N ALA A 946 10.30 5.24 -29.46
CA ALA A 946 8.85 5.31 -29.27
C ALA A 946 8.17 3.96 -28.93
N GLU A 947 8.57 2.87 -29.56
CA GLU A 947 8.04 1.53 -29.30
C GLU A 947 8.35 1.08 -27.86
N ALA A 948 9.60 1.32 -27.42
CA ALA A 948 10.02 1.02 -26.06
C ALA A 948 9.30 1.90 -25.02
N PHE A 949 9.05 3.17 -25.36
CA PHE A 949 8.32 4.11 -24.51
C PHE A 949 6.88 3.66 -24.27
N ILE A 950 6.11 3.37 -25.33
CA ILE A 950 4.72 2.91 -25.20
C ILE A 950 4.65 1.56 -24.47
N LYS A 951 5.55 0.62 -24.80
CA LYS A 951 5.62 -0.65 -24.09
C LYS A 951 5.87 -0.46 -22.60
N ALA A 952 6.77 0.46 -22.22
CA ALA A 952 7.06 0.74 -20.81
C ALA A 952 5.84 1.33 -20.09
N LEU A 953 5.11 2.26 -20.70
CA LEU A 953 3.84 2.77 -20.14
C LEU A 953 2.83 1.63 -19.95
N ARG A 954 2.65 0.77 -20.96
CA ARG A 954 1.72 -0.36 -20.88
C ARG A 954 2.13 -1.40 -19.83
N GLN A 955 3.42 -1.59 -19.59
CA GLN A 955 3.95 -2.43 -18.51
C GLN A 955 3.71 -1.84 -17.10
N ALA A 956 3.40 -0.56 -16.97
CA ALA A 956 2.99 0.10 -15.72
C ALA A 956 1.46 0.18 -15.57
N ASN A 957 0.70 -0.18 -16.60
CA ASN A 957 -0.75 -0.04 -16.67
C ASN A 957 -1.41 -1.41 -16.44
N PRO A 958 -2.25 -1.56 -15.40
CA PRO A 958 -2.88 -2.85 -15.08
C PRO A 958 -4.02 -3.23 -16.03
N VAL A 959 -4.55 -2.32 -16.85
CA VAL A 959 -5.61 -2.60 -17.83
C VAL A 959 -5.05 -3.51 -18.93
N ALA A 960 -5.71 -4.65 -19.17
CA ALA A 960 -5.29 -5.64 -20.16
C ALA A 960 -3.82 -6.07 -20.00
N TYR A 961 -3.32 -6.12 -18.76
CA TYR A 961 -1.89 -6.33 -18.44
C TYR A 961 -1.28 -7.57 -19.09
N ASN A 962 -2.03 -8.68 -19.11
CA ASN A 962 -1.55 -9.96 -19.66
C ASN A 962 -1.32 -9.94 -21.17
N GLU A 963 -1.83 -8.94 -21.91
CA GLU A 963 -1.51 -8.75 -23.33
C GLU A 963 -0.06 -8.32 -23.54
N ILE A 964 0.54 -7.66 -22.53
CA ILE A 964 1.89 -7.09 -22.58
C ILE A 964 2.87 -7.91 -21.73
N VAL A 965 2.40 -8.44 -20.60
CA VAL A 965 3.19 -9.25 -19.66
C VAL A 965 2.46 -10.58 -19.45
N SER A 966 2.72 -11.54 -20.34
CA SER A 966 2.03 -12.84 -20.37
C SER A 966 2.25 -13.70 -19.12
N CYS A 967 3.39 -13.54 -18.43
CA CYS A 967 3.68 -14.18 -17.14
C CYS A 967 3.10 -13.39 -15.94
N GLY A 968 2.36 -12.31 -16.19
CA GLY A 968 1.62 -11.58 -15.17
C GLY A 968 0.61 -12.45 -14.41
N ASP A 969 0.48 -12.16 -13.13
CA ASP A 969 -0.59 -12.68 -12.29
C ASP A 969 -1.78 -11.69 -12.23
N ILE A 970 -2.95 -12.24 -11.92
CA ILE A 970 -4.21 -11.50 -11.83
C ILE A 970 -4.11 -10.44 -10.71
N ARG A 971 -4.62 -9.24 -10.98
CA ARG A 971 -4.61 -8.09 -10.07
C ARG A 971 -5.81 -7.17 -10.30
N GLN A 972 -6.03 -6.24 -9.38
CA GLN A 972 -7.00 -5.16 -9.56
C GLN A 972 -6.60 -4.29 -10.77
N ALA A 973 -7.53 -4.08 -11.71
CA ALA A 973 -7.21 -3.48 -13.02
C ALA A 973 -7.38 -1.96 -13.08
N ASN A 974 -7.89 -1.33 -12.02
CA ASN A 974 -8.25 0.10 -11.99
C ASN A 974 -7.46 0.91 -10.95
N CYS A 975 -6.31 0.43 -10.49
CA CYS A 975 -5.46 1.18 -9.56
C CYS A 975 -3.97 0.93 -9.79
N TYR A 976 -3.16 1.88 -9.38
CA TYR A 976 -1.71 1.76 -9.44
C TYR A 976 -1.19 0.67 -8.52
N TYR A 977 -0.19 -0.09 -8.97
CA TYR A 977 0.60 -1.03 -8.17
C TYR A 977 2.06 -0.56 -8.16
N SER A 978 2.73 -0.62 -7.00
CA SER A 978 4.04 0.00 -6.80
C SER A 978 5.22 -0.83 -7.27
N SER A 979 5.06 -2.15 -7.35
CA SER A 979 6.12 -3.08 -7.73
C SER A 979 5.59 -4.31 -8.47
N SER A 980 6.50 -5.00 -9.16
CA SER A 980 6.24 -6.32 -9.73
C SER A 980 7.00 -7.36 -8.91
N ASP A 981 6.25 -8.01 -8.01
CA ASP A 981 6.78 -8.90 -6.97
C ASP A 981 6.83 -10.36 -7.45
N VAL A 982 7.66 -11.18 -6.79
CA VAL A 982 7.78 -12.61 -7.08
C VAL A 982 7.75 -13.42 -5.78
N ALA A 983 6.93 -14.46 -5.75
CA ALA A 983 6.84 -15.36 -4.61
C ALA A 983 8.02 -16.35 -4.60
N PHE A 984 8.98 -16.12 -3.70
CA PHE A 984 10.08 -17.04 -3.42
C PHE A 984 9.94 -17.68 -2.04
N LYS A 985 10.50 -18.88 -1.88
CA LYS A 985 10.57 -19.54 -0.56
C LYS A 985 11.33 -18.68 0.45
N SER A 986 12.47 -18.15 0.01
CA SER A 986 13.34 -17.25 0.77
C SER A 986 14.17 -16.39 -0.16
N ARG A 987 14.86 -15.39 0.39
CA ARG A 987 15.89 -14.64 -0.37
C ARG A 987 17.02 -15.53 -0.89
N TYR A 988 17.34 -16.63 -0.21
CA TYR A 988 18.31 -17.62 -0.71
C TYR A 988 17.80 -18.34 -1.98
N ASP A 989 16.48 -18.58 -2.07
CA ASP A 989 15.84 -19.12 -3.27
C ASP A 989 15.83 -18.08 -4.40
N ALA A 990 15.52 -16.82 -4.06
CA ALA A 990 15.60 -15.69 -5.00
C ALA A 990 17.00 -15.55 -5.61
N ASP A 991 18.06 -15.59 -4.78
CA ASP A 991 19.45 -15.47 -5.23
C ASP A 991 19.83 -16.57 -6.25
N LYS A 992 19.29 -17.78 -6.11
CA LYS A 992 19.55 -18.92 -7.00
C LYS A 992 18.76 -18.85 -8.30
N ARG A 993 17.54 -18.30 -8.25
CA ARG A 993 16.53 -18.43 -9.30
C ARG A 993 16.17 -17.11 -9.97
N TYR A 994 16.85 -16.02 -9.62
CA TYR A 994 16.55 -14.68 -10.15
C TYR A 994 16.58 -14.61 -11.69
N ASP A 995 17.43 -15.40 -12.36
CA ASP A 995 17.44 -15.46 -13.83
C ASP A 995 16.13 -15.98 -14.43
N GLU A 996 15.34 -16.78 -13.69
CA GLU A 996 13.99 -17.20 -14.09
C GLU A 996 13.00 -16.03 -14.12
N VAL A 997 13.22 -15.00 -13.29
CA VAL A 997 12.40 -13.77 -13.29
C VAL A 997 12.64 -12.99 -14.58
N LYS A 998 13.92 -12.76 -14.94
CA LYS A 998 14.30 -12.04 -16.17
C LYS A 998 13.84 -12.76 -17.44
N THR A 999 13.78 -14.09 -17.41
CA THR A 999 13.30 -14.92 -18.54
C THR A 999 11.79 -15.13 -18.58
N GLY A 1000 11.05 -14.65 -17.57
CA GLY A 1000 9.59 -14.75 -17.52
C GLY A 1000 9.05 -16.14 -17.20
N ASN A 1001 9.88 -17.00 -16.59
CA ASN A 1001 9.50 -18.36 -16.18
C ASN A 1001 8.77 -18.40 -14.82
N LEU A 1002 8.68 -17.26 -14.13
CA LEU A 1002 7.96 -17.10 -12.87
C LEU A 1002 6.77 -16.15 -13.03
N LYS A 1003 5.73 -16.38 -12.24
CA LYS A 1003 4.58 -15.48 -12.16
C LYS A 1003 4.97 -14.17 -11.49
N LEU A 1004 4.50 -13.06 -12.06
CA LEU A 1004 4.81 -11.70 -11.64
C LEU A 1004 3.57 -11.04 -11.04
N ARG A 1005 3.62 -10.68 -9.76
CA ARG A 1005 2.47 -10.21 -8.97
C ARG A 1005 2.50 -8.69 -8.79
N GLY A 1006 1.34 -8.06 -8.63
CA GLY A 1006 1.26 -6.64 -8.31
C GLY A 1006 1.57 -6.38 -6.83
N GLY A 1007 2.43 -5.40 -6.57
CA GLY A 1007 2.77 -4.92 -5.22
C GLY A 1007 1.69 -4.06 -4.57
N TRP A 1008 2.10 -3.20 -3.64
CA TRP A 1008 1.20 -2.30 -2.89
C TRP A 1008 0.51 -1.28 -3.78
N ARG A 1009 -0.66 -0.80 -3.37
CA ARG A 1009 -1.58 -0.09 -4.27
C ARG A 1009 -1.90 1.34 -3.85
N VAL A 1010 -2.28 2.13 -4.86
CA VAL A 1010 -2.76 3.53 -4.80
C VAL A 1010 -1.69 4.55 -4.39
N TYR A 1011 -1.09 4.41 -3.22
CA TYR A 1011 -0.22 5.43 -2.63
C TYR A 1011 1.18 5.47 -3.29
N SER A 1012 1.36 6.37 -4.24
CA SER A 1012 2.65 6.63 -4.90
C SER A 1012 2.64 7.93 -5.69
N SER A 1013 3.83 8.48 -5.98
CA SER A 1013 4.00 9.51 -7.01
C SER A 1013 3.84 8.99 -8.44
N GLY A 1014 3.96 7.66 -8.66
CA GLY A 1014 3.91 7.03 -9.98
C GLY A 1014 2.70 7.41 -10.85
N PRO A 1015 1.45 7.43 -10.33
CA PRO A 1015 0.28 7.83 -11.10
C PRO A 1015 0.37 9.24 -11.70
N GLY A 1016 0.82 10.22 -10.91
CA GLY A 1016 0.97 11.61 -11.36
C GLY A 1016 2.04 11.74 -12.45
N ILE A 1017 3.19 11.08 -12.27
CA ILE A 1017 4.27 11.04 -13.26
C ILE A 1017 3.80 10.36 -14.55
N TYR A 1018 3.09 9.23 -14.45
CA TYR A 1018 2.54 8.52 -15.61
C TYR A 1018 1.63 9.41 -16.45
N VAL A 1019 0.63 10.05 -15.81
CA VAL A 1019 -0.27 11.00 -16.49
C VAL A 1019 0.54 12.13 -17.13
N GLY A 1020 1.56 12.62 -16.43
CA GLY A 1020 2.47 13.62 -16.96
C GLY A 1020 3.19 13.20 -18.23
N LEU A 1021 3.68 11.95 -18.32
CA LEU A 1021 4.33 11.44 -19.53
C LEU A 1021 3.37 11.29 -20.71
N ILE A 1022 2.09 10.96 -20.46
CA ILE A 1022 1.07 10.92 -21.52
C ILE A 1022 0.95 12.30 -22.18
N VAL A 1023 0.79 13.36 -21.40
CA VAL A 1023 0.63 14.72 -21.94
C VAL A 1023 1.94 15.26 -22.53
N THR A 1024 3.02 15.19 -21.76
CA THR A 1024 4.26 15.93 -22.07
C THR A 1024 5.20 15.22 -23.04
N ARG A 1025 5.09 13.90 -23.17
CA ARG A 1025 6.00 13.07 -23.99
C ARG A 1025 5.28 12.28 -25.07
N MET A 1026 4.18 11.59 -24.76
CA MET A 1026 3.40 10.87 -25.77
C MET A 1026 2.74 11.88 -26.71
N LEU A 1027 1.81 12.68 -26.19
CA LEU A 1027 1.17 13.77 -26.95
C LEU A 1027 2.17 14.89 -27.29
N GLY A 1028 3.22 15.03 -26.48
CA GLY A 1028 4.31 15.97 -26.71
C GLY A 1028 3.95 17.41 -26.40
N LEU A 1029 2.88 17.67 -25.64
CA LEU A 1029 2.37 19.00 -25.36
C LEU A 1029 3.00 19.53 -24.07
N ARG A 1030 3.85 20.56 -24.18
CA ARG A 1030 4.48 21.23 -23.02
C ARG A 1030 4.36 22.73 -23.11
N ILE A 1031 4.29 23.37 -21.95
CA ILE A 1031 4.33 24.83 -21.81
C ILE A 1031 5.68 25.20 -21.18
N GLU A 1032 6.36 26.14 -21.80
CA GLU A 1032 7.48 26.88 -21.20
C GLU A 1032 7.16 28.37 -21.29
N TYR A 1033 7.80 29.20 -20.46
CA TYR A 1033 7.54 30.63 -20.46
C TYR A 1033 7.69 31.22 -21.88
N ASN A 1034 6.63 31.86 -22.35
CA ASN A 1034 6.44 32.39 -23.71
C ASN A 1034 6.48 31.37 -24.87
N ASN A 1035 6.53 30.06 -24.61
CA ASN A 1035 6.66 29.04 -25.64
C ASN A 1035 5.70 27.86 -25.45
N ILE A 1036 5.16 27.37 -26.55
CA ILE A 1036 4.49 26.07 -26.66
C ILE A 1036 5.44 25.11 -27.36
N LEU A 1037 5.68 23.97 -26.70
CA LEU A 1037 6.52 22.91 -27.24
C LEU A 1037 5.62 21.76 -27.69
N ILE A 1038 5.84 21.32 -28.92
CA ILE A 1038 5.17 20.16 -29.53
C ILE A 1038 6.24 19.14 -29.89
N ASP A 1039 6.41 18.12 -29.07
CA ASP A 1039 7.47 17.10 -29.17
C ASP A 1039 6.93 15.70 -28.88
N PRO A 1040 6.02 15.17 -29.71
CA PRO A 1040 5.44 13.84 -29.50
C PRO A 1040 6.45 12.75 -29.78
N VAL A 1041 6.33 11.64 -29.03
CA VAL A 1041 7.09 10.41 -29.26
C VAL A 1041 6.11 9.24 -29.29
N MET A 1042 5.86 8.72 -30.49
CA MET A 1042 4.82 7.71 -30.74
C MET A 1042 5.21 6.75 -31.88
N PRO A 1043 4.92 5.44 -31.75
CA PRO A 1043 5.12 4.46 -32.82
C PRO A 1043 4.29 4.76 -34.07
N LEU A 1044 4.75 4.30 -35.23
CA LEU A 1044 4.04 4.44 -36.52
C LEU A 1044 2.62 3.85 -36.47
N GLU A 1045 2.42 2.79 -35.68
CA GLU A 1045 1.12 2.11 -35.53
C GLU A 1045 0.04 3.03 -34.93
N MET A 1046 0.42 4.09 -34.23
CA MET A 1046 -0.50 5.08 -33.64
C MET A 1046 -0.95 6.16 -34.65
N ASN A 1047 -0.59 6.05 -35.92
CA ASN A 1047 -1.05 6.97 -36.95
C ASN A 1047 -2.59 7.08 -36.96
N GLY A 1048 -3.10 8.30 -36.95
CA GLY A 1048 -4.53 8.59 -36.85
C GLY A 1048 -5.04 8.80 -35.42
N LEU A 1049 -4.18 8.66 -34.39
CA LEU A 1049 -4.51 9.07 -33.03
C LEU A 1049 -5.05 10.51 -33.02
N THR A 1050 -6.17 10.69 -32.34
CA THR A 1050 -6.73 12.01 -32.04
C THR A 1050 -6.81 12.19 -30.52
N ALA A 1051 -6.35 13.33 -30.02
CA ALA A 1051 -6.43 13.68 -28.60
C ALA A 1051 -7.13 15.03 -28.44
N SER A 1052 -8.15 15.08 -27.58
CA SER A 1052 -8.86 16.32 -27.22
C SER A 1052 -8.43 16.77 -25.82
N ILE A 1053 -8.20 18.07 -25.64
CA ILE A 1053 -7.83 18.69 -24.37
C ILE A 1053 -8.20 20.19 -24.39
N ASP A 1054 -8.65 20.75 -23.27
CA ASP A 1054 -8.88 22.18 -23.07
C ASP A 1054 -7.58 22.87 -22.67
N PHE A 1055 -6.75 23.15 -23.67
CA PHE A 1055 -5.40 23.69 -23.47
C PHE A 1055 -5.42 25.21 -23.44
N LEU A 1056 -4.84 25.82 -22.40
CA LEU A 1056 -4.85 27.27 -22.17
C LEU A 1056 -6.25 27.89 -22.25
N GLY A 1057 -7.24 27.18 -21.73
CA GLY A 1057 -8.65 27.58 -21.73
C GLY A 1057 -9.35 27.53 -23.10
N ASN A 1058 -8.76 26.87 -24.09
CA ASN A 1058 -9.35 26.70 -25.43
C ASN A 1058 -9.47 25.22 -25.80
N PRO A 1059 -10.64 24.75 -26.26
CA PRO A 1059 -10.80 23.38 -26.74
C PRO A 1059 -9.88 23.10 -27.93
N LEU A 1060 -9.05 22.06 -27.81
CA LEU A 1060 -8.03 21.70 -28.78
C LEU A 1060 -8.08 20.22 -29.10
N THR A 1061 -8.25 19.89 -30.38
CA THR A 1061 -8.15 18.52 -30.90
C THR A 1061 -6.85 18.37 -31.69
N MET A 1062 -5.92 17.57 -31.17
CA MET A 1062 -4.67 17.20 -31.81
C MET A 1062 -4.87 15.95 -32.67
N LYS A 1063 -4.43 15.98 -33.93
CA LYS A 1063 -4.49 14.86 -34.88
C LYS A 1063 -3.07 14.51 -35.33
N TYR A 1064 -2.67 13.27 -35.10
CA TYR A 1064 -1.31 12.81 -35.37
C TYR A 1064 -1.24 12.02 -36.67
N HIS A 1065 -0.40 12.48 -37.59
CA HIS A 1065 -0.08 11.83 -38.86
C HIS A 1065 1.35 11.29 -38.77
N ILE A 1066 1.50 10.01 -38.45
CA ILE A 1066 2.76 9.37 -38.11
C ILE A 1066 3.18 8.45 -39.26
N ASN A 1067 3.74 9.03 -40.32
CA ASN A 1067 3.98 8.30 -41.59
C ASN A 1067 5.46 8.06 -41.89
N LEU A 1068 6.37 8.82 -41.26
CA LEU A 1068 7.80 8.80 -41.61
C LEU A 1068 8.70 8.57 -40.40
N GLU A 1069 8.55 9.39 -39.37
CA GLU A 1069 9.35 9.34 -38.14
C GLU A 1069 8.44 9.12 -36.91
N THR A 1070 9.01 8.65 -35.81
CA THR A 1070 8.29 8.38 -34.54
C THR A 1070 8.38 9.56 -33.55
N HIS A 1071 9.03 10.65 -33.97
CA HIS A 1071 9.28 11.86 -33.21
C HIS A 1071 9.67 12.99 -34.17
N HIS A 1072 9.85 14.21 -33.64
CA HIS A 1072 10.27 15.40 -34.38
C HIS A 1072 9.27 15.84 -35.48
N PRO A 1073 8.35 16.77 -35.17
CA PRO A 1073 7.40 17.30 -36.13
C PRO A 1073 8.07 17.87 -37.38
N LYS A 1074 7.68 17.38 -38.55
CA LYS A 1074 8.06 17.95 -39.85
C LYS A 1074 7.18 19.13 -40.23
N LYS A 1075 5.94 19.11 -39.75
CA LYS A 1075 4.92 20.10 -40.08
C LYS A 1075 3.85 20.12 -39.01
N ILE A 1076 3.40 21.32 -38.67
CA ILE A 1076 2.27 21.56 -37.77
C ILE A 1076 1.30 22.51 -38.46
N ARG A 1077 0.00 22.19 -38.42
CA ARG A 1077 -1.08 23.09 -38.83
C ARG A 1077 -2.02 23.33 -37.68
N VAL A 1078 -2.36 24.59 -37.41
CA VAL A 1078 -3.41 24.97 -36.47
C VAL A 1078 -4.54 25.59 -37.28
N ASN A 1079 -5.74 25.02 -37.18
CA ASN A 1079 -6.93 25.45 -37.93
C ASN A 1079 -6.67 25.55 -39.45
N GLY A 1080 -5.96 24.56 -39.99
CA GLY A 1080 -5.57 24.49 -41.41
C GLY A 1080 -4.41 25.39 -41.82
N THR A 1081 -3.94 26.29 -40.94
CA THR A 1081 -2.83 27.21 -41.21
C THR A 1081 -1.51 26.62 -40.73
N GLU A 1082 -0.50 26.59 -41.59
CA GLU A 1082 0.81 26.06 -41.26
C GLU A 1082 1.57 26.97 -40.27
N VAL A 1083 2.11 26.36 -39.21
CA VAL A 1083 2.85 27.06 -38.16
C VAL A 1083 4.35 27.00 -38.47
N GLN A 1084 5.01 28.16 -38.44
CA GLN A 1084 6.47 28.22 -38.47
C GLN A 1084 6.98 28.08 -37.03
N PHE A 1085 7.86 27.12 -36.79
CA PHE A 1085 8.44 26.83 -35.48
C PHE A 1085 9.96 26.74 -35.54
N LYS A 1086 10.61 26.86 -34.37
CA LYS A 1086 12.04 26.56 -34.21
C LYS A 1086 12.19 25.12 -33.74
N GLU A 1087 13.28 24.46 -34.09
CA GLU A 1087 13.59 23.14 -33.55
C GLU A 1087 14.03 23.28 -32.09
N GLU A 1088 13.45 22.45 -31.21
CA GLU A 1088 13.85 22.33 -29.82
C GLU A 1088 15.23 21.67 -29.72
N ALA A 1089 16.08 22.16 -28.81
CA ALA A 1089 17.34 21.49 -28.52
C ALA A 1089 17.09 20.19 -27.75
N ASN A 1090 17.62 19.07 -28.24
CA ASN A 1090 17.66 17.79 -27.54
C ASN A 1090 19.05 17.18 -27.72
N ALA A 1091 19.65 16.69 -26.64
CA ALA A 1091 21.02 16.19 -26.65
C ALA A 1091 21.20 14.85 -27.40
N TYR A 1092 20.11 14.12 -27.63
CA TYR A 1092 20.13 12.70 -28.02
C TYR A 1092 19.50 12.45 -29.40
N ARG A 1093 18.48 13.23 -29.77
CA ARG A 1093 17.74 13.14 -31.04
C ARG A 1093 17.41 14.52 -31.59
N LYS A 1094 16.75 14.58 -32.75
CA LYS A 1094 16.11 15.82 -33.19
C LYS A 1094 14.95 16.14 -32.26
N GLY A 1095 14.88 17.40 -31.83
CA GLY A 1095 13.86 17.86 -30.88
C GLY A 1095 12.51 18.16 -31.54
N GLY A 1096 11.57 18.60 -30.72
CA GLY A 1096 10.26 19.01 -31.18
C GLY A 1096 10.22 20.40 -31.80
N ALA A 1097 9.02 20.96 -31.86
CA ALA A 1097 8.74 22.29 -32.35
C ALA A 1097 8.53 23.27 -31.19
N ILE A 1098 9.27 24.39 -31.18
CA ILE A 1098 9.05 25.55 -30.31
C ILE A 1098 8.23 26.59 -31.08
N ILE A 1099 7.06 26.93 -30.56
CA ILE A 1099 6.15 27.93 -31.10
C ILE A 1099 6.00 29.03 -30.05
N ASP A 1100 6.08 30.29 -30.45
CA ASP A 1100 5.78 31.43 -29.57
C ASP A 1100 4.34 31.34 -29.05
N LYS A 1101 4.16 31.48 -27.73
CA LYS A 1101 2.88 31.26 -27.06
C LYS A 1101 1.79 32.23 -27.52
N ASP A 1102 2.09 33.52 -27.60
CA ASP A 1102 1.12 34.54 -28.03
C ASP A 1102 0.69 34.30 -29.48
N ARG A 1103 1.66 33.93 -30.34
CA ARG A 1103 1.37 33.53 -31.71
C ARG A 1103 0.48 32.29 -31.75
N PHE A 1104 0.78 31.25 -30.98
CA PHE A 1104 -0.02 30.04 -30.93
C PHE A 1104 -1.47 30.35 -30.50
N ILE A 1105 -1.64 31.09 -29.40
CA ILE A 1105 -2.96 31.51 -28.90
C ILE A 1105 -3.71 32.34 -29.94
N SER A 1106 -3.04 33.24 -30.67
CA SER A 1106 -3.68 34.06 -31.73
C SER A 1106 -4.26 33.24 -32.90
N MET A 1107 -3.86 31.97 -33.02
CA MET A 1107 -4.37 31.05 -34.03
C MET A 1107 -5.57 30.22 -33.54
N LEU A 1108 -5.88 30.27 -32.24
CA LEU A 1108 -6.97 29.54 -31.62
C LEU A 1108 -8.28 30.35 -31.66
N ASN A 1109 -9.40 29.64 -31.79
CA ASN A 1109 -10.76 30.11 -31.65
C ASN A 1109 -11.33 29.66 -30.30
N PRO A 1110 -12.30 30.39 -29.71
CA PRO A 1110 -12.87 30.02 -28.41
C PRO A 1110 -13.70 28.72 -28.39
N THR A 1111 -14.15 28.24 -29.56
CA THR A 1111 -15.15 27.14 -29.62
C THR A 1111 -14.57 25.80 -30.04
N GLU A 1112 -13.69 25.77 -31.03
CA GLU A 1112 -13.13 24.53 -31.58
C GLU A 1112 -11.81 24.83 -32.28
N ASN A 1113 -10.78 24.03 -31.99
CA ASN A 1113 -9.49 24.11 -32.64
C ASN A 1113 -9.01 22.73 -33.07
N THR A 1114 -8.40 22.65 -34.24
CA THR A 1114 -7.69 21.44 -34.68
C THR A 1114 -6.22 21.75 -34.88
N MET A 1115 -5.35 20.95 -34.26
CA MET A 1115 -3.91 20.93 -34.55
C MET A 1115 -3.53 19.62 -35.23
N GLU A 1116 -3.04 19.69 -36.46
CA GLU A 1116 -2.51 18.54 -37.18
C GLU A 1116 -0.99 18.51 -37.06
N ILE A 1117 -0.45 17.39 -36.58
CA ILE A 1117 0.98 17.19 -36.33
C ILE A 1117 1.46 16.06 -37.24
N TYR A 1118 2.45 16.34 -38.08
CA TYR A 1118 3.00 15.39 -39.05
C TYR A 1118 4.42 14.99 -38.64
N LEU A 1119 4.62 13.69 -38.39
CA LEU A 1119 5.91 13.06 -38.04
C LEU A 1119 6.51 12.29 -39.23
#